data_AF-A0A4V0I2G8-F1
#
_entry.id   AF-A0A4V0I2G8-F1
#
_cell.length_a   1.000
_cell.length_b   1.000
_cell.length_c   1.000
_cell.angle_alpha   90.00
_cell.angle_beta   90.00
_cell.angle_gamma   90.00
#
_symmetry.space_group_name_H-M   'P 1'
#
loop_
_entity.id
_entity.type
_entity.pdbx_description
1 polymer ?
#
loop_
_entity_poly.entity_id
_entity_poly.type
_entity_poly.pdbx_seq_one_letter_code
_entity_poly.pdbx_strand_id
1 'polypeptide(L)'
;MGRYSLTRLLPFLPSRFNHPRPRANRTLLALDRLDDRTMPASLGLAAEYNALVFGNFTVPNGTDTEGRLAIAGNATFLGNYALGAPLPDSNPTGAQLPLDPTRDTLIVGGDLTNAGGVSWTVNGNAVYQGTYTGVPLFNQSGATRQQSPILLSETNGNAVTSGGRSFADLRAELEALSAAWAATADRGIATESRGQFTLTLVGTDPVLNVFNLTAEEWGGTDVVRTITAPAGSTVLVNVSGESITVSGGDLALSGVDREYVLVNFFEATTFTSTLSDIRGSVLAPFASATFDGGNVEGNAIFGGNVIQGAAAEFHNFRFRGDITIPTVPTLPPVGPLPPLPGGGGIIGGGSGGGAGAAPSKRDLLGSAMGRAATTAAAVTARAPGTMPNFAMFNPSSARQLVFTAVAQDRGGMVRVFDFSTGNERFRLSPFGAGFAGRVNVTTGDVTGDGIPDVIAATGAGARGVVKVFNGGTGALVRVFQPFGPGYTRGVTVAAADLNGDGCAEVIVGTGAGAASVVKVFNGATGAPTARFLPFGAANRSGLRVAAGDVDRDGTPDVLVTTATGPLRLAGFRGTSLTSGAPTALFRSFVVGSGANTGGGWVSAGDINGDGFCDVAVSLGAGAAARVISFSGQSLAAGGSGRISTSLVGSAAHAGDTRVTVADLDGDGRAEVLTTFGGVLAPTASVMDPLTGTVRTKFRTFHPAAAGGIYVG
;
A
#
# COMPACT_ATOMS: atom_id res chain seq x y z
N MET A 1 20.03 -39.23 60.19
CA MET A 1 21.12 -38.57 60.94
C MET A 1 21.34 -37.18 60.32
N GLY A 2 21.73 -36.15 61.09
CA GLY A 2 21.67 -34.73 60.65
C GLY A 2 20.24 -34.17 60.76
N ARG A 3 19.88 -33.03 61.41
CA ARG A 3 20.56 -31.81 61.92
C ARG A 3 21.13 -30.88 60.82
N TYR A 4 20.85 -29.57 60.77
CA TYR A 4 20.06 -28.67 61.66
C TYR A 4 19.51 -27.42 60.91
N SER A 5 18.40 -26.84 61.42
CA SER A 5 18.08 -25.40 61.74
C SER A 5 18.77 -24.22 61.01
N LEU A 6 18.26 -22.97 60.94
CA LEU A 6 17.10 -22.18 61.51
C LEU A 6 16.93 -20.91 60.56
N THR A 7 16.07 -19.87 60.62
CA THR A 7 15.09 -19.16 61.49
C THR A 7 14.10 -18.44 60.52
N ARG A 8 12.75 -18.43 60.55
CA ARG A 8 11.66 -18.21 61.54
C ARG A 8 11.32 -16.73 61.85
N LEU A 9 10.16 -16.22 61.40
CA LEU A 9 9.16 -15.50 62.23
C LEU A 9 7.86 -15.11 61.48
N LEU A 10 6.80 -14.97 62.26
CA LEU A 10 5.37 -14.62 62.01
C LEU A 10 4.98 -13.62 63.16
N PRO A 11 3.71 -13.21 63.46
CA PRO A 11 2.38 -13.56 62.92
C PRO A 11 1.31 -12.40 62.81
N PHE A 12 0.07 -12.80 62.46
CA PHE A 12 -1.25 -12.26 62.88
C PHE A 12 -2.02 -11.14 62.14
N LEU A 13 -3.33 -11.42 62.02
CA LEU A 13 -4.53 -10.68 61.58
C LEU A 13 -5.40 -10.36 62.87
N PRO A 14 -6.63 -9.74 62.91
CA PRO A 14 -7.66 -9.70 61.85
C PRO A 14 -8.75 -8.55 61.78
N SER A 15 -9.50 -8.54 60.66
CA SER A 15 -10.97 -8.38 60.50
C SER A 15 -11.83 -7.15 60.92
N ARG A 16 -12.53 -6.59 59.90
CA ARG A 16 -14.02 -6.45 59.71
C ARG A 16 -14.81 -5.12 59.99
N PHE A 17 -15.50 -4.70 58.90
CA PHE A 17 -16.85 -4.10 58.73
C PHE A 17 -17.24 -2.68 59.21
N ASN A 18 -17.71 -1.86 58.23
CA ASN A 18 -18.98 -1.11 58.32
C ASN A 18 -19.56 -0.74 56.91
N HIS A 19 -20.83 -0.33 56.82
CA HIS A 19 -21.60 0.04 55.58
C HIS A 19 -22.64 1.15 55.92
N PRO A 20 -23.30 1.92 54.99
CA PRO A 20 -23.67 1.57 53.59
C PRO A 20 -23.47 2.70 52.51
N ARG A 21 -24.32 2.69 51.46
CA ARG A 21 -24.32 3.39 50.13
C ARG A 21 -25.04 4.79 50.16
N PRO A 22 -25.14 5.67 49.10
CA PRO A 22 -25.23 5.32 47.65
C PRO A 22 -24.79 6.30 46.49
N ARG A 23 -24.65 5.68 45.30
CA ARG A 23 -24.95 6.11 43.90
C ARG A 23 -24.64 7.53 43.39
N ALA A 24 -23.87 7.56 42.30
CA ALA A 24 -24.23 8.27 41.05
C ALA A 24 -23.76 7.44 39.84
N ASN A 25 -24.48 7.48 38.71
CA ASN A 25 -24.13 6.72 37.49
C ASN A 25 -23.33 7.58 36.50
N ARG A 26 -22.38 6.97 35.78
CA ARG A 26 -22.28 7.14 34.32
C ARG A 26 -21.56 5.97 33.66
N THR A 27 -22.11 5.51 32.55
CA THR A 27 -21.61 4.39 31.74
C THR A 27 -20.46 4.84 30.85
N LEU A 28 -19.45 3.99 30.68
CA LEU A 28 -18.57 4.02 29.51
C LEU A 28 -18.12 2.58 29.18
N LEU A 29 -18.95 1.90 28.39
CA LEU A 29 -18.52 0.79 27.54
C LEU A 29 -17.91 1.43 26.28
N ALA A 30 -16.62 1.24 26.06
CA ALA A 30 -15.93 1.61 24.83
C ALA A 30 -14.71 0.70 24.68
N LEU A 31 -14.37 0.37 23.43
CA LEU A 31 -13.29 -0.54 23.07
C LEU A 31 -11.94 -0.08 23.66
N ASP A 32 -11.25 -0.99 24.34
CA ASP A 32 -9.80 -0.94 24.47
C ASP A 32 -9.23 -1.20 23.06
N ARG A 33 -8.72 -0.16 22.41
CA ARG A 33 -8.36 -0.25 20.99
C ARG A 33 -7.10 -1.09 20.79
N LEU A 34 -7.00 -1.72 19.61
CA LEU A 34 -5.83 -2.49 19.17
C LEU A 34 -4.65 -1.62 18.70
N ASP A 35 -4.66 -0.32 19.01
CA ASP A 35 -3.76 0.73 18.49
C ASP A 35 -2.26 0.58 18.91
N ASP A 36 -1.86 -0.54 19.53
CA ASP A 36 -0.46 -0.86 19.92
C ASP A 36 -0.20 -2.37 20.12
N ARG A 37 -0.78 -3.25 19.27
CA ARG A 37 -0.60 -4.71 19.36
C ARG A 37 -0.31 -5.35 17.99
N THR A 38 0.51 -6.40 17.99
CA THR A 38 0.77 -7.23 16.80
C THR A 38 -0.54 -7.75 16.22
N MET A 39 -0.80 -7.45 14.94
CA MET A 39 -1.98 -7.93 14.22
C MET A 39 -2.00 -9.47 14.22
N PRO A 40 -3.13 -10.14 14.51
CA PRO A 40 -3.18 -11.59 14.56
C PRO A 40 -2.78 -12.26 13.23
N ALA A 41 -1.92 -13.26 13.33
CA ALA A 41 -1.36 -14.03 12.23
C ALA A 41 -2.40 -14.81 11.40
N SER A 42 -3.57 -15.13 11.96
CA SER A 42 -4.49 -16.11 11.40
C SER A 42 -5.94 -15.85 11.80
N LEU A 43 -6.86 -16.71 11.34
CA LEU A 43 -8.29 -16.69 11.69
C LEU A 43 -8.60 -16.96 13.18
N GLY A 44 -7.58 -17.20 14.02
CA GLY A 44 -7.74 -17.39 15.47
C GLY A 44 -8.75 -18.51 15.80
N LEU A 45 -9.69 -18.21 16.70
CA LEU A 45 -10.74 -19.16 17.11
C LEU A 45 -11.64 -19.61 15.94
N ALA A 46 -11.76 -18.84 14.87
CA ALA A 46 -12.58 -19.23 13.72
C ALA A 46 -11.97 -20.37 12.89
N ALA A 47 -10.64 -20.58 12.97
CA ALA A 47 -9.97 -21.71 12.31
C ALA A 47 -10.43 -23.08 12.83
N GLU A 48 -11.06 -23.14 14.01
CA GLU A 48 -11.64 -24.37 14.56
C GLU A 48 -12.89 -24.85 13.80
N TYR A 49 -13.57 -24.00 13.04
CA TYR A 49 -14.82 -24.35 12.36
C TYR A 49 -14.65 -24.36 10.85
N ASN A 50 -15.02 -25.47 10.23
CA ASN A 50 -15.03 -25.60 8.76
C ASN A 50 -16.16 -24.78 8.14
N ALA A 51 -17.22 -24.50 8.92
CA ALA A 51 -18.17 -23.42 8.61
C ALA A 51 -18.53 -22.63 9.87
N LEU A 52 -18.48 -21.29 9.77
CA LEU A 52 -18.84 -20.34 10.82
C LEU A 52 -19.79 -19.29 10.25
N VAL A 53 -21.05 -19.31 10.70
CA VAL A 53 -22.13 -18.50 10.12
C VAL A 53 -22.75 -17.60 11.19
N PHE A 54 -22.65 -16.28 11.00
CA PHE A 54 -23.15 -15.31 11.98
C PHE A 54 -24.63 -14.92 11.80
N GLY A 55 -25.25 -15.28 10.68
CA GLY A 55 -26.71 -15.26 10.50
C GLY A 55 -27.35 -16.63 10.72
N ASN A 56 -28.45 -16.89 10.00
CA ASN A 56 -29.13 -18.18 9.99
C ASN A 56 -28.51 -19.13 8.95
N PHE A 57 -28.56 -20.43 9.21
CA PHE A 57 -28.11 -21.48 8.30
C PHE A 57 -29.29 -22.29 7.79
N THR A 58 -29.36 -22.49 6.47
CA THR A 58 -30.44 -23.28 5.83
C THR A 58 -29.87 -24.29 4.85
N VAL A 59 -30.31 -25.54 4.98
CA VAL A 59 -29.94 -26.66 4.10
C VAL A 59 -31.23 -27.19 3.46
N PRO A 60 -31.61 -26.73 2.24
CA PRO A 60 -32.87 -27.12 1.61
C PRO A 60 -32.88 -28.55 1.08
N ASN A 61 -31.71 -29.06 0.68
CA ASN A 61 -31.49 -30.39 0.12
C ASN A 61 -30.30 -31.06 0.83
N GLY A 62 -30.22 -32.39 0.84
CA GLY A 62 -29.17 -33.08 1.59
C GLY A 62 -27.76 -32.90 1.02
N THR A 63 -26.79 -32.71 1.91
CA THR A 63 -25.34 -32.50 1.67
C THR A 63 -24.61 -32.63 3.03
N ASP A 64 -23.40 -32.12 3.22
CA ASP A 64 -22.67 -32.27 4.50
C ASP A 64 -21.71 -31.11 4.88
N THR A 65 -21.03 -31.30 6.00
CA THR A 65 -19.76 -30.63 6.34
C THR A 65 -18.85 -31.66 7.00
N GLU A 66 -17.75 -32.01 6.36
CA GLU A 66 -16.81 -33.06 6.82
C GLU A 66 -16.21 -32.78 8.21
N GLY A 67 -16.27 -31.52 8.67
CA GLY A 67 -15.70 -31.03 9.93
C GLY A 67 -16.71 -30.41 10.90
N ARG A 68 -16.36 -29.27 11.53
CA ARG A 68 -17.19 -28.59 12.55
C ARG A 68 -17.99 -27.42 11.97
N LEU A 69 -19.24 -27.26 12.42
CA LEU A 69 -20.17 -26.21 12.02
C LEU A 69 -20.64 -25.41 13.24
N ALA A 70 -20.46 -24.08 13.21
CA ALA A 70 -20.93 -23.17 14.24
C ALA A 70 -21.81 -22.05 13.62
N ILE A 71 -22.99 -21.85 14.19
CA ILE A 71 -24.03 -20.96 13.67
C ILE A 71 -24.49 -20.06 14.82
N ALA A 72 -24.47 -18.74 14.65
CA ALA A 72 -24.91 -17.80 15.68
C ALA A 72 -26.44 -17.63 15.72
N GLY A 73 -27.09 -17.67 14.55
CA GLY A 73 -28.55 -17.63 14.42
C GLY A 73 -29.21 -19.00 14.49
N ASN A 74 -30.36 -19.13 13.81
CA ASN A 74 -31.12 -20.38 13.73
C ASN A 74 -30.55 -21.30 12.66
N ALA A 75 -30.66 -22.62 12.87
CA ALA A 75 -30.24 -23.66 11.94
C ALA A 75 -31.45 -24.48 11.46
N THR A 76 -31.62 -24.61 10.14
CA THR A 76 -32.76 -25.33 9.53
C THR A 76 -32.27 -26.34 8.49
N PHE A 77 -32.43 -27.63 8.79
CA PHE A 77 -32.12 -28.73 7.89
C PHE A 77 -33.41 -29.36 7.37
N LEU A 78 -33.61 -29.32 6.05
CA LEU A 78 -34.77 -29.91 5.38
C LEU A 78 -34.45 -31.27 4.70
N GLY A 79 -33.17 -31.57 4.48
CA GLY A 79 -32.66 -32.85 3.98
C GLY A 79 -31.87 -33.65 5.02
N ASN A 80 -31.42 -34.86 4.64
CA ASN A 80 -30.38 -35.58 5.38
C ASN A 80 -29.09 -34.75 5.40
N TYR A 81 -28.32 -34.78 6.48
CA TYR A 81 -27.06 -34.04 6.59
C TYR A 81 -26.03 -34.78 7.42
N ALA A 82 -24.75 -34.64 7.12
CA ALA A 82 -23.67 -35.20 7.93
C ALA A 82 -22.71 -34.13 8.45
N LEU A 83 -22.19 -34.34 9.65
CA LEU A 83 -21.34 -33.40 10.38
C LEU A 83 -20.15 -34.08 11.02
N GLY A 84 -18.93 -33.66 10.68
CA GLY A 84 -17.69 -34.27 11.16
C GLY A 84 -17.40 -35.65 10.56
N ALA A 85 -18.21 -36.09 9.59
CA ALA A 85 -18.08 -37.33 8.86
C ALA A 85 -18.80 -37.22 7.50
N PRO A 86 -18.27 -37.83 6.43
CA PRO A 86 -18.93 -37.89 5.14
C PRO A 86 -20.20 -38.76 5.19
N LEU A 87 -21.10 -38.58 4.21
CA LEU A 87 -22.20 -39.51 3.96
C LEU A 87 -21.68 -40.87 3.44
N PRO A 88 -22.30 -42.02 3.77
CA PRO A 88 -21.76 -43.36 3.45
C PRO A 88 -21.59 -43.68 1.95
N ASP A 89 -22.20 -42.87 1.08
CA ASP A 89 -22.20 -42.94 -0.38
C ASP A 89 -21.43 -41.78 -1.05
N SER A 90 -20.92 -40.82 -0.27
CA SER A 90 -19.98 -39.79 -0.74
C SER A 90 -18.54 -40.30 -0.77
N ASN A 91 -17.72 -39.74 -1.66
CA ASN A 91 -16.30 -40.08 -1.78
C ASN A 91 -15.46 -38.95 -1.18
N PRO A 92 -15.13 -38.99 0.14
CA PRO A 92 -14.53 -37.88 0.85
C PRO A 92 -13.19 -37.47 0.23
N THR A 93 -13.02 -36.17 0.02
CA THR A 93 -11.76 -35.59 -0.47
C THR A 93 -10.93 -35.02 0.68
N GLY A 94 -11.55 -34.68 1.81
CA GLY A 94 -10.87 -34.32 3.05
C GLY A 94 -10.79 -35.46 4.06
N ALA A 95 -10.17 -35.17 5.21
CA ALA A 95 -9.95 -36.16 6.26
C ALA A 95 -11.11 -36.14 7.28
N GLN A 96 -11.85 -37.25 7.37
CA GLN A 96 -12.88 -37.43 8.42
C GLN A 96 -12.31 -37.13 9.82
N LEU A 97 -13.03 -36.35 10.63
CA LEU A 97 -12.63 -36.10 12.01
C LEU A 97 -12.64 -37.41 12.84
N PRO A 98 -11.69 -37.65 13.75
CA PRO A 98 -11.76 -38.78 14.67
C PRO A 98 -13.05 -38.77 15.49
N LEU A 99 -13.57 -39.96 15.84
CA LEU A 99 -14.70 -40.10 16.77
C LEU A 99 -14.33 -39.49 18.13
N ASP A 100 -15.06 -38.47 18.56
CA ASP A 100 -14.76 -37.70 19.77
C ASP A 100 -16.06 -37.26 20.48
N PRO A 101 -16.44 -37.90 21.59
CA PRO A 101 -17.63 -37.54 22.35
C PRO A 101 -17.47 -36.26 23.18
N THR A 102 -16.29 -35.64 23.19
CA THR A 102 -16.02 -34.40 23.93
C THR A 102 -16.06 -33.16 23.02
N ARG A 103 -15.86 -33.31 21.71
CA ARG A 103 -15.95 -32.23 20.73
C ARG A 103 -17.39 -31.81 20.49
N ASP A 104 -17.66 -30.51 20.55
CA ASP A 104 -18.90 -29.94 20.01
C ASP A 104 -18.71 -29.72 18.50
N THR A 105 -19.34 -30.57 17.70
CA THR A 105 -19.22 -30.58 16.23
C THR A 105 -20.30 -29.74 15.56
N LEU A 106 -21.49 -29.64 16.18
CA LEU A 106 -22.49 -28.62 15.86
C LEU A 106 -22.69 -27.67 17.04
N ILE A 107 -22.71 -26.37 16.78
CA ILE A 107 -23.08 -25.31 17.74
C ILE A 107 -24.09 -24.35 17.09
N VAL A 108 -25.23 -24.09 17.75
CA VAL A 108 -26.31 -23.22 17.24
C VAL A 108 -26.77 -22.22 18.32
N GLY A 109 -26.51 -20.93 18.11
CA GLY A 109 -26.87 -19.84 19.04
C GLY A 109 -28.36 -19.49 19.07
N GLY A 110 -29.13 -19.95 18.08
CA GLY A 110 -30.59 -19.83 18.00
C GLY A 110 -31.32 -21.18 18.10
N ASP A 111 -32.48 -21.28 17.43
CA ASP A 111 -33.27 -22.50 17.30
C ASP A 111 -32.61 -23.52 16.33
N LEU A 112 -32.78 -24.81 16.59
CA LEU A 112 -32.30 -25.90 15.74
C LEU A 112 -33.48 -26.75 15.25
N THR A 113 -33.74 -26.70 13.94
CA THR A 113 -34.81 -27.46 13.27
C THR A 113 -34.21 -28.54 12.37
N ASN A 114 -34.51 -29.81 12.65
CA ASN A 114 -34.24 -30.93 11.76
C ASN A 114 -35.56 -31.50 11.20
N ALA A 115 -36.01 -30.94 10.08
CA ALA A 115 -37.14 -31.47 9.31
C ALA A 115 -36.72 -32.56 8.31
N GLY A 116 -35.42 -32.87 8.24
CA GLY A 116 -34.85 -33.87 7.35
C GLY A 116 -35.13 -35.33 7.72
N GLY A 117 -34.61 -36.23 6.89
CA GLY A 117 -34.83 -37.67 6.99
C GLY A 117 -33.96 -38.41 8.01
N VAL A 118 -34.08 -39.73 8.00
CA VAL A 118 -33.55 -40.65 9.03
C VAL A 118 -32.03 -40.86 9.02
N SER A 119 -31.29 -40.24 8.11
CA SER A 119 -29.83 -40.42 7.96
C SER A 119 -29.02 -39.17 8.34
N TRP A 120 -29.55 -38.34 9.24
CA TRP A 120 -28.90 -37.11 9.70
C TRP A 120 -27.92 -37.43 10.85
N THR A 121 -26.60 -37.24 10.66
CA THR A 121 -25.58 -37.73 11.61
C THR A 121 -24.55 -36.68 12.08
N VAL A 122 -24.12 -36.77 13.34
CA VAL A 122 -23.04 -35.95 13.91
C VAL A 122 -21.95 -36.82 14.50
N ASN A 123 -20.72 -36.59 14.08
CA ASN A 123 -19.53 -37.09 14.73
C ASN A 123 -19.10 -36.14 15.85
N GLY A 124 -19.73 -36.26 17.02
CA GLY A 124 -19.51 -35.43 18.20
C GLY A 124 -20.81 -34.85 18.75
N ASN A 125 -20.70 -33.98 19.75
CA ASN A 125 -21.86 -33.34 20.37
C ASN A 125 -22.54 -32.33 19.42
N ALA A 126 -23.84 -32.14 19.63
CA ALA A 126 -24.62 -31.08 19.01
C ALA A 126 -25.22 -30.17 20.08
N VAL A 127 -24.96 -28.87 19.98
CA VAL A 127 -25.31 -27.88 21.00
C VAL A 127 -26.22 -26.82 20.41
N TYR A 128 -27.33 -26.51 21.08
CA TYR A 128 -28.25 -25.45 20.67
C TYR A 128 -28.69 -24.60 21.87
N GLN A 129 -29.05 -23.34 21.64
CA GLN A 129 -29.49 -22.42 22.70
C GLN A 129 -31.00 -22.21 22.72
N GLY A 130 -31.62 -22.07 21.54
CA GLY A 130 -33.06 -21.91 21.37
C GLY A 130 -33.83 -23.22 21.52
N THR A 131 -34.87 -23.38 20.71
CA THR A 131 -35.75 -24.54 20.67
C THR A 131 -35.20 -25.61 19.73
N TYR A 132 -35.33 -26.88 20.12
CA TYR A 132 -35.11 -28.00 19.20
C TYR A 132 -36.44 -28.49 18.61
N THR A 133 -36.51 -28.63 17.28
CA THR A 133 -37.71 -29.09 16.57
C THR A 133 -37.38 -30.16 15.54
N GLY A 134 -38.18 -31.23 15.49
CA GLY A 134 -38.13 -32.24 14.42
C GLY A 134 -37.51 -33.59 14.83
N VAL A 135 -36.97 -34.32 13.86
CA VAL A 135 -36.46 -35.70 14.02
C VAL A 135 -35.18 -35.69 14.87
N PRO A 136 -35.01 -36.55 15.91
CA PRO A 136 -33.78 -36.59 16.71
C PRO A 136 -32.52 -36.84 15.88
N LEU A 137 -31.43 -36.16 16.24
CA LEU A 137 -30.12 -36.27 15.57
C LEU A 137 -29.43 -37.59 15.92
N PHE A 138 -28.75 -38.24 14.96
CA PHE A 138 -27.91 -39.41 15.25
C PHE A 138 -26.47 -39.01 15.56
N ASN A 139 -26.14 -38.85 16.83
CA ASN A 139 -24.75 -38.65 17.28
C ASN A 139 -23.96 -39.97 17.16
N GLN A 140 -23.06 -40.09 16.18
CA GLN A 140 -22.12 -41.23 16.02
C GLN A 140 -21.17 -41.35 17.23
N SER A 141 -20.84 -40.20 17.82
CA SER A 141 -20.19 -40.06 19.13
C SER A 141 -20.73 -38.80 19.81
N GLY A 142 -20.73 -38.73 21.14
CA GLY A 142 -21.28 -37.59 21.89
C GLY A 142 -22.81 -37.62 22.01
N ALA A 143 -23.41 -36.45 22.27
CA ALA A 143 -24.84 -36.28 22.50
C ALA A 143 -25.36 -34.90 22.05
N THR A 144 -26.68 -34.81 21.86
CA THR A 144 -27.40 -33.55 21.59
C THR A 144 -27.84 -32.89 22.91
N ARG A 145 -27.56 -31.60 23.10
CA ARG A 145 -27.74 -30.87 24.37
C ARG A 145 -28.17 -29.40 24.18
N GLN A 146 -29.08 -28.91 25.01
CA GLN A 146 -29.40 -27.48 25.10
C GLN A 146 -28.41 -26.78 26.04
N GLN A 147 -28.01 -25.53 25.74
CA GLN A 147 -27.17 -24.71 26.61
C GLN A 147 -27.51 -23.21 26.44
N SER A 148 -27.59 -22.47 27.55
CA SER A 148 -27.65 -20.99 27.51
C SER A 148 -26.82 -20.37 28.65
N PRO A 149 -25.98 -19.36 28.39
CA PRO A 149 -25.59 -18.88 27.07
C PRO A 149 -24.67 -19.88 26.35
N ILE A 150 -24.52 -19.73 25.03
CA ILE A 150 -23.41 -20.30 24.26
C ILE A 150 -22.32 -19.24 24.09
N LEU A 151 -21.16 -19.53 24.66
CA LEU A 151 -19.88 -18.88 24.37
C LEU A 151 -18.93 -19.93 23.79
N LEU A 152 -17.95 -19.51 23.00
CA LEU A 152 -17.00 -20.37 22.31
C LEU A 152 -15.68 -20.40 23.09
N SER A 153 -15.24 -21.60 23.48
CA SER A 153 -14.03 -21.82 24.27
C SER A 153 -12.77 -21.48 23.47
N GLU A 154 -11.99 -20.51 23.95
CA GLU A 154 -10.72 -20.06 23.34
C GLU A 154 -9.68 -21.20 23.22
N THR A 155 -9.82 -22.27 24.01
CA THR A 155 -8.88 -23.40 24.07
C THR A 155 -9.16 -24.47 23.01
N ASN A 156 -10.42 -24.62 22.54
CA ASN A 156 -10.84 -25.75 21.71
C ASN A 156 -12.15 -25.57 20.93
N GLY A 157 -12.71 -24.37 20.85
CA GLY A 157 -13.96 -24.08 20.11
C GLY A 157 -15.24 -24.76 20.64
N ASN A 158 -15.20 -25.45 21.79
CA ASN A 158 -16.40 -26.04 22.39
C ASN A 158 -17.34 -24.98 22.98
N ALA A 159 -18.63 -25.29 23.05
CA ALA A 159 -19.64 -24.44 23.64
C ALA A 159 -19.58 -24.50 25.18
N VAL A 160 -19.34 -23.35 25.81
CA VAL A 160 -19.21 -23.15 27.26
C VAL A 160 -20.14 -22.04 27.76
N THR A 161 -20.53 -22.07 29.03
CA THR A 161 -21.45 -21.08 29.63
C THR A 161 -20.75 -19.88 30.26
N SER A 162 -19.42 -19.94 30.43
CA SER A 162 -18.58 -18.85 30.93
C SER A 162 -17.13 -19.02 30.43
N GLY A 163 -16.36 -17.93 30.41
CA GLY A 163 -14.94 -17.96 30.05
C GLY A 163 -14.61 -18.19 28.57
N GLY A 164 -15.60 -18.13 27.69
CA GLY A 164 -15.42 -18.14 26.22
C GLY A 164 -15.83 -16.83 25.56
N ARG A 165 -15.57 -16.71 24.27
CA ARG A 165 -15.90 -15.57 23.39
C ARG A 165 -17.37 -15.63 22.95
N SER A 166 -18.07 -14.51 22.81
CA SER A 166 -19.40 -14.55 22.17
C SER A 166 -19.28 -14.55 20.64
N PHE A 167 -20.32 -15.01 19.94
CA PHE A 167 -20.39 -14.89 18.48
C PHE A 167 -20.29 -13.42 18.01
N ALA A 168 -20.75 -12.45 18.80
CA ALA A 168 -20.66 -11.03 18.44
C ALA A 168 -19.22 -10.50 18.54
N ASP A 169 -18.47 -10.92 19.57
CA ASP A 169 -17.07 -10.52 19.74
C ASP A 169 -16.17 -11.16 18.67
N LEU A 170 -16.38 -12.46 18.38
CA LEU A 170 -15.66 -13.17 17.31
C LEU A 170 -15.97 -12.59 15.92
N ARG A 171 -17.22 -12.17 15.68
CA ARG A 171 -17.59 -11.46 14.46
C ARG A 171 -16.82 -10.14 14.33
N ALA A 172 -16.83 -9.30 15.37
CA ALA A 172 -16.16 -7.99 15.33
C ALA A 172 -14.64 -8.10 15.16
N GLU A 173 -14.03 -9.15 15.72
CA GLU A 173 -12.63 -9.51 15.49
C GLU A 173 -12.37 -9.89 14.03
N LEU A 174 -13.21 -10.72 13.42
CA LEU A 174 -13.08 -11.13 12.02
C LEU A 174 -13.37 -9.99 11.03
N GLU A 175 -14.30 -9.07 11.35
CA GLU A 175 -14.53 -7.83 10.60
C GLU A 175 -13.27 -6.93 10.64
N ALA A 176 -12.64 -6.80 11.81
CA ALA A 176 -11.40 -6.03 11.96
C ALA A 176 -10.20 -6.68 11.25
N LEU A 177 -10.05 -8.01 11.33
CA LEU A 177 -9.02 -8.77 10.61
C LEU A 177 -9.20 -8.68 9.10
N SER A 178 -10.43 -8.86 8.61
CA SER A 178 -10.77 -8.75 7.19
C SER A 178 -10.41 -7.38 6.63
N ALA A 179 -10.74 -6.30 7.34
CA ALA A 179 -10.39 -4.93 6.96
C ALA A 179 -8.87 -4.66 7.03
N ALA A 180 -8.17 -5.20 8.03
CA ALA A 180 -6.71 -5.06 8.15
C ALA A 180 -5.95 -5.81 7.03
N TRP A 181 -6.37 -7.05 6.74
CA TRP A 181 -5.80 -7.83 5.64
C TRP A 181 -6.12 -7.20 4.27
N ALA A 182 -7.30 -6.61 4.10
CA ALA A 182 -7.67 -5.83 2.91
C ALA A 182 -6.78 -4.59 2.67
N ALA A 183 -6.20 -4.01 3.72
CA ALA A 183 -5.23 -2.92 3.61
C ALA A 183 -3.80 -3.39 3.25
N THR A 184 -3.57 -4.70 3.09
CA THR A 184 -2.24 -5.24 2.76
C THR A 184 -1.96 -5.16 1.26
N ALA A 185 -0.92 -4.39 0.90
CA ALA A 185 -0.48 -4.21 -0.49
C ALA A 185 -0.04 -5.54 -1.16
N ASP A 186 0.03 -5.53 -2.50
CA ASP A 186 0.34 -6.74 -3.28
C ASP A 186 1.73 -7.30 -2.98
N ARG A 187 1.80 -8.62 -2.82
CA ARG A 187 3.04 -9.39 -2.62
C ARG A 187 3.07 -10.55 -3.61
N GLY A 188 3.08 -10.24 -4.90
CA GLY A 188 3.01 -11.23 -5.97
C GLY A 188 2.71 -10.60 -7.32
N ILE A 189 2.46 -11.44 -8.33
CA ILE A 189 2.12 -11.01 -9.69
C ILE A 189 0.80 -11.66 -10.12
N ALA A 190 -0.30 -10.91 -10.01
CA ALA A 190 -1.52 -11.23 -10.77
C ALA A 190 -1.26 -11.01 -12.28
N THR A 191 -1.64 -11.99 -13.11
CA THR A 191 -1.48 -11.95 -14.57
C THR A 191 -2.78 -12.36 -15.25
N GLU A 192 -3.52 -11.38 -15.79
CA GLU A 192 -4.57 -11.64 -16.79
C GLU A 192 -3.94 -12.23 -18.06
N SER A 193 -4.11 -13.53 -18.31
CA SER A 193 -3.84 -14.10 -19.63
C SER A 193 -5.07 -13.91 -20.51
N ARG A 194 -5.02 -12.99 -21.48
CA ARG A 194 -6.16 -12.67 -22.36
C ARG A 194 -6.37 -13.73 -23.43
N GLY A 195 -6.87 -14.89 -22.99
CA GLY A 195 -7.25 -16.06 -23.79
C GLY A 195 -8.68 -16.55 -23.55
N GLN A 196 -9.53 -15.73 -22.92
CA GLN A 196 -10.89 -16.03 -22.46
C GLN A 196 -10.93 -16.94 -21.21
N PHE A 197 -11.65 -16.50 -20.17
CA PHE A 197 -11.94 -17.27 -18.94
C PHE A 197 -10.74 -17.82 -18.14
N THR A 198 -9.70 -17.02 -17.87
CA THR A 198 -8.59 -17.46 -16.98
C THR A 198 -8.03 -16.33 -16.11
N LEU A 199 -7.95 -16.57 -14.80
CA LEU A 199 -7.26 -15.72 -13.81
C LEU A 199 -6.05 -16.47 -13.25
N THR A 200 -4.83 -15.96 -13.48
CA THR A 200 -3.60 -16.58 -12.96
C THR A 200 -2.91 -15.65 -11.96
N LEU A 201 -2.78 -16.10 -10.70
CA LEU A 201 -2.08 -15.42 -9.62
C LEU A 201 -0.75 -16.13 -9.36
N VAL A 202 0.38 -15.44 -9.50
CA VAL A 202 1.71 -16.02 -9.34
C VAL A 202 2.45 -15.36 -8.18
N GLY A 203 2.55 -16.09 -7.07
CA GLY A 203 3.32 -15.74 -5.89
C GLY A 203 4.77 -16.19 -6.03
N THR A 204 5.68 -15.40 -5.44
CA THR A 204 7.12 -15.69 -5.39
C THR A 204 7.73 -15.39 -4.01
N ASP A 205 6.96 -14.84 -3.07
CA ASP A 205 7.39 -14.63 -1.69
C ASP A 205 7.34 -15.99 -0.97
N PRO A 206 8.44 -16.45 -0.32
CA PRO A 206 8.46 -17.74 0.36
C PRO A 206 7.71 -17.76 1.69
N VAL A 207 7.20 -16.60 2.17
CA VAL A 207 6.48 -16.46 3.45
C VAL A 207 5.03 -16.06 3.21
N LEU A 208 4.78 -14.92 2.58
CA LEU A 208 3.42 -14.36 2.42
C LEU A 208 3.24 -13.68 1.06
N ASN A 209 2.35 -14.26 0.26
CA ASN A 209 1.90 -13.72 -1.02
C ASN A 209 0.52 -13.07 -0.86
N VAL A 210 0.31 -11.92 -1.49
CA VAL A 210 -0.90 -11.11 -1.37
C VAL A 210 -1.34 -10.64 -2.75
N PHE A 211 -2.63 -10.76 -3.04
CA PHE A 211 -3.23 -10.32 -4.30
C PHE A 211 -4.51 -9.54 -4.01
N ASN A 212 -4.57 -8.28 -4.45
CA ASN A 212 -5.77 -7.46 -4.35
C ASN A 212 -6.52 -7.44 -5.69
N LEU A 213 -7.80 -7.82 -5.67
CA LEU A 213 -8.65 -7.99 -6.85
C LEU A 213 -10.00 -7.28 -6.67
N THR A 214 -10.70 -7.08 -7.78
CA THR A 214 -12.13 -6.73 -7.79
C THR A 214 -13.01 -7.97 -7.93
N ALA A 215 -14.29 -7.84 -7.55
CA ALA A 215 -15.33 -8.83 -7.81
C ALA A 215 -15.52 -9.16 -9.31
N GLU A 216 -15.17 -8.25 -10.22
CA GLU A 216 -15.17 -8.49 -11.67
C GLU A 216 -14.00 -9.39 -12.10
N GLU A 217 -12.81 -9.20 -11.50
CA GLU A 217 -11.60 -9.97 -11.79
C GLU A 217 -11.58 -11.35 -11.12
N TRP A 218 -12.19 -11.49 -9.94
CA TRP A 218 -12.37 -12.79 -9.26
C TRP A 218 -13.60 -13.56 -9.73
N GLY A 219 -14.73 -12.89 -9.94
CA GLY A 219 -16.03 -13.51 -10.17
C GLY A 219 -16.24 -14.01 -11.61
N GLY A 220 -17.50 -14.10 -12.01
CA GLY A 220 -17.91 -14.46 -13.37
C GLY A 220 -18.06 -15.96 -13.63
N THR A 221 -18.51 -16.25 -14.86
CA THR A 221 -18.86 -17.61 -15.33
C THR A 221 -17.69 -18.28 -16.03
N ASP A 222 -17.45 -19.56 -15.71
CA ASP A 222 -16.42 -20.46 -16.25
C ASP A 222 -14.97 -19.96 -16.14
N VAL A 223 -14.72 -18.92 -15.34
CA VAL A 223 -13.38 -18.34 -15.14
C VAL A 223 -12.49 -19.32 -14.39
N VAL A 224 -11.61 -20.01 -15.10
CA VAL A 224 -10.63 -20.92 -14.48
C VAL A 224 -9.64 -20.11 -13.66
N ARG A 225 -9.61 -20.35 -12.35
CA ARG A 225 -8.75 -19.63 -11.40
C ARG A 225 -7.51 -20.47 -11.13
N THR A 226 -6.34 -19.86 -11.06
CA THR A 226 -5.08 -20.59 -10.79
C THR A 226 -4.17 -19.78 -9.89
N ILE A 227 -3.87 -20.30 -8.69
CA ILE A 227 -2.84 -19.77 -7.80
C ILE A 227 -1.60 -20.65 -7.92
N THR A 228 -0.45 -20.03 -8.22
CA THR A 228 0.86 -20.67 -8.13
C THR A 228 1.69 -19.94 -7.09
N ALA A 229 2.18 -20.59 -6.04
CA ALA A 229 3.01 -19.96 -5.01
C ALA A 229 3.99 -20.98 -4.38
N PRO A 230 5.05 -20.55 -3.65
CA PRO A 230 6.00 -21.44 -3.02
C PRO A 230 5.38 -22.37 -1.96
N ALA A 231 5.88 -23.60 -1.87
CA ALA A 231 5.43 -24.57 -0.87
C ALA A 231 5.71 -24.07 0.56
N GLY A 232 4.68 -24.07 1.40
CA GLY A 232 4.74 -23.55 2.77
C GLY A 232 4.60 -22.03 2.90
N SER A 233 4.45 -21.29 1.79
CA SER A 233 4.08 -19.87 1.83
C SER A 233 2.57 -19.70 2.00
N THR A 234 2.16 -18.65 2.70
CA THR A 234 0.77 -18.21 2.80
C THR A 234 0.34 -17.45 1.54
N VAL A 235 -0.94 -17.58 1.16
CA VAL A 235 -1.58 -16.78 0.11
C VAL A 235 -2.84 -16.12 0.66
N LEU A 236 -2.85 -14.78 0.62
CA LEU A 236 -4.03 -13.95 0.84
C LEU A 236 -4.54 -13.41 -0.51
N VAL A 237 -5.82 -13.58 -0.80
CA VAL A 237 -6.50 -12.94 -1.94
C VAL A 237 -7.59 -12.03 -1.40
N ASN A 238 -7.35 -10.72 -1.40
CA ASN A 238 -8.36 -9.73 -1.06
C ASN A 238 -9.25 -9.47 -2.28
N VAL A 239 -10.57 -9.47 -2.08
CA VAL A 239 -11.55 -9.20 -3.15
C VAL A 239 -12.48 -8.08 -2.72
N SER A 240 -12.40 -6.96 -3.44
CA SER A 240 -13.23 -5.76 -3.29
C SER A 240 -14.55 -5.87 -4.06
N GLY A 241 -15.61 -5.23 -3.57
CA GLY A 241 -16.94 -5.20 -4.17
C GLY A 241 -18.04 -5.86 -3.32
N GLU A 242 -19.21 -5.21 -3.28
CA GLU A 242 -20.35 -5.56 -2.41
C GLU A 242 -21.06 -6.87 -2.79
N SER A 243 -20.89 -7.37 -4.02
CA SER A 243 -21.62 -8.52 -4.57
C SER A 243 -20.68 -9.45 -5.34
N ILE A 244 -20.58 -10.70 -4.88
CA ILE A 244 -19.73 -11.74 -5.47
C ILE A 244 -20.60 -12.79 -6.14
N THR A 245 -20.32 -13.08 -7.41
CA THR A 245 -20.94 -14.18 -8.16
C THR A 245 -19.85 -15.01 -8.83
N VAL A 246 -19.79 -16.29 -8.47
CA VAL A 246 -18.91 -17.31 -9.05
C VAL A 246 -19.79 -18.41 -9.65
N SER A 247 -19.54 -18.80 -10.90
CA SER A 247 -20.32 -19.84 -11.58
C SER A 247 -19.41 -20.70 -12.44
N GLY A 248 -19.01 -21.88 -11.98
CA GLY A 248 -17.98 -22.68 -12.64
C GLY A 248 -16.58 -22.07 -12.57
N GLY A 249 -15.60 -22.83 -13.06
CA GLY A 249 -14.19 -22.43 -13.10
C GLY A 249 -13.47 -22.62 -11.77
N ASP A 250 -13.17 -23.88 -11.43
CA ASP A 250 -12.52 -24.23 -10.16
C ASP A 250 -11.22 -23.47 -9.91
N LEU A 251 -10.88 -23.31 -8.63
CA LEU A 251 -9.57 -22.82 -8.21
C LEU A 251 -8.53 -23.94 -8.26
N ALA A 252 -7.69 -23.92 -9.28
CA ALA A 252 -6.47 -24.73 -9.33
C ALA A 252 -5.38 -24.12 -8.42
N LEU A 253 -4.67 -24.98 -7.68
CA LEU A 253 -3.49 -24.61 -6.90
C LEU A 253 -2.24 -25.30 -7.46
N SER A 254 -1.10 -24.61 -7.38
CA SER A 254 0.20 -25.13 -7.81
C SER A 254 1.29 -24.66 -6.84
N GLY A 255 2.14 -25.58 -6.37
CA GLY A 255 3.20 -25.32 -5.40
C GLY A 255 2.74 -25.07 -3.96
N VAL A 256 1.59 -24.42 -3.76
CA VAL A 256 0.98 -24.14 -2.45
C VAL A 256 -0.17 -25.10 -2.13
N ASP A 257 -0.40 -25.37 -0.85
CA ASP A 257 -1.54 -26.17 -0.36
C ASP A 257 -2.73 -25.26 0.03
N ARG A 258 -3.95 -25.75 -0.16
CA ARG A 258 -5.21 -25.08 0.20
C ARG A 258 -5.28 -24.61 1.65
N GLU A 259 -4.65 -25.31 2.59
CA GLU A 259 -4.61 -24.92 4.00
C GLU A 259 -3.81 -23.62 4.25
N TYR A 260 -3.09 -23.12 3.24
CA TYR A 260 -2.35 -21.86 3.27
C TYR A 260 -2.98 -20.78 2.39
N VAL A 261 -4.16 -21.02 1.80
CA VAL A 261 -4.90 -20.06 0.96
C VAL A 261 -6.11 -19.49 1.72
N LEU A 262 -6.22 -18.16 1.76
CA LEU A 262 -7.38 -17.43 2.26
C LEU A 262 -7.87 -16.42 1.22
N VAL A 263 -9.17 -16.45 0.91
CA VAL A 263 -9.86 -15.45 0.09
C VAL A 263 -10.72 -14.57 0.99
N ASN A 264 -10.42 -13.28 1.01
CA ASN A 264 -10.95 -12.28 1.93
C ASN A 264 -11.86 -11.30 1.16
N PHE A 265 -13.17 -11.56 1.20
CA PHE A 265 -14.23 -10.78 0.56
C PHE A 265 -14.70 -9.66 1.51
N PHE A 266 -13.82 -8.70 1.77
CA PHE A 266 -13.92 -7.75 2.87
C PHE A 266 -15.06 -6.71 2.74
N GLU A 267 -15.58 -6.49 1.53
CA GLU A 267 -16.74 -5.61 1.26
C GLU A 267 -18.03 -6.37 0.96
N ALA A 268 -17.98 -7.70 0.79
CA ALA A 268 -19.09 -8.45 0.24
C ALA A 268 -20.29 -8.49 1.21
N THR A 269 -21.46 -8.08 0.71
CA THR A 269 -22.76 -8.19 1.39
C THR A 269 -23.59 -9.35 0.83
N THR A 270 -23.33 -9.74 -0.43
CA THR A 270 -23.89 -10.93 -1.08
C THR A 270 -22.80 -11.79 -1.70
N PHE A 271 -22.95 -13.10 -1.59
CA PHE A 271 -22.04 -14.10 -2.17
C PHE A 271 -22.85 -15.24 -2.80
N THR A 272 -22.64 -15.50 -4.08
CA THR A 272 -23.26 -16.62 -4.81
C THR A 272 -22.17 -17.49 -5.42
N SER A 273 -22.18 -18.79 -5.12
CA SER A 273 -21.36 -19.78 -5.82
C SER A 273 -22.25 -20.83 -6.47
N THR A 274 -21.95 -21.21 -7.70
CA THR A 274 -22.67 -22.22 -8.47
C THR A 274 -21.67 -23.12 -9.18
N LEU A 275 -21.67 -24.42 -8.88
CA LEU A 275 -20.84 -25.44 -9.54
C LEU A 275 -19.32 -25.09 -9.62
N SER A 276 -18.73 -24.51 -8.56
CA SER A 276 -17.32 -24.12 -8.54
C SER A 276 -16.64 -24.51 -7.23
N ASP A 277 -15.48 -25.18 -7.31
CA ASP A 277 -14.65 -25.51 -6.15
C ASP A 277 -13.72 -24.35 -5.77
N ILE A 278 -13.84 -23.86 -4.54
CA ILE A 278 -12.94 -22.86 -3.94
C ILE A 278 -11.90 -23.59 -3.09
N ARG A 279 -10.71 -23.76 -3.64
CA ARG A 279 -9.55 -24.40 -2.98
C ARG A 279 -8.83 -23.44 -2.04
N GLY A 280 -9.41 -23.25 -0.87
CA GLY A 280 -8.90 -22.40 0.20
C GLY A 280 -10.00 -21.97 1.14
N SER A 281 -9.63 -21.25 2.19
CA SER A 281 -10.59 -20.68 3.14
C SER A 281 -11.23 -19.42 2.58
N VAL A 282 -12.46 -19.13 3.01
CA VAL A 282 -13.29 -18.00 2.60
C VAL A 282 -13.68 -17.19 3.83
N LEU A 283 -13.33 -15.91 3.84
CA LEU A 283 -13.73 -14.94 4.86
C LEU A 283 -14.56 -13.83 4.20
N ALA A 284 -15.84 -13.78 4.53
CA ALA A 284 -16.79 -12.77 4.04
C ALA A 284 -17.67 -12.27 5.21
N PRO A 285 -17.12 -11.45 6.13
CA PRO A 285 -17.70 -11.21 7.46
C PRO A 285 -18.95 -10.29 7.44
N PHE A 286 -19.32 -9.77 6.27
CA PHE A 286 -20.58 -9.03 6.05
C PHE A 286 -21.57 -9.79 5.14
N ALA A 287 -21.15 -10.86 4.45
CA ALA A 287 -21.91 -11.45 3.36
C ALA A 287 -22.97 -12.45 3.82
N SER A 288 -24.19 -12.35 3.27
CA SER A 288 -25.08 -13.51 3.15
C SER A 288 -24.69 -14.32 1.91
N ALA A 289 -24.69 -15.65 2.02
CA ALA A 289 -24.23 -16.55 0.97
C ALA A 289 -25.32 -17.50 0.45
N THR A 290 -25.21 -17.90 -0.81
CA THR A 290 -25.97 -19.00 -1.40
C THR A 290 -25.04 -19.85 -2.25
N PHE A 291 -25.03 -21.15 -2.00
CA PHE A 291 -24.29 -22.14 -2.77
C PHE A 291 -25.27 -23.04 -3.52
N ASP A 292 -25.04 -23.27 -4.81
CA ASP A 292 -25.83 -24.18 -5.65
C ASP A 292 -24.87 -25.09 -6.45
N GLY A 293 -24.36 -26.11 -5.77
CA GLY A 293 -23.24 -26.93 -6.21
C GLY A 293 -21.86 -26.29 -6.02
N GLY A 294 -20.84 -27.13 -5.85
CA GLY A 294 -19.43 -26.72 -5.72
C GLY A 294 -18.99 -26.44 -4.27
N ASN A 295 -17.72 -26.69 -3.99
CA ASN A 295 -17.25 -26.92 -2.62
C ASN A 295 -16.38 -25.78 -2.07
N VAL A 296 -16.26 -25.71 -0.74
CA VAL A 296 -15.20 -24.93 -0.07
C VAL A 296 -14.21 -25.91 0.55
N GLU A 297 -13.02 -26.03 -0.04
CA GLU A 297 -11.92 -26.84 0.49
C GLU A 297 -11.12 -26.04 1.54
N GLY A 298 -11.80 -25.56 2.59
CA GLY A 298 -11.24 -24.66 3.62
C GLY A 298 -12.28 -24.23 4.67
N ASN A 299 -11.96 -23.22 5.51
CA ASN A 299 -12.94 -22.61 6.41
C ASN A 299 -13.93 -21.73 5.63
N ALA A 300 -15.25 -21.92 5.81
CA ALA A 300 -16.31 -21.10 5.21
C ALA A 300 -16.90 -20.13 6.26
N ILE A 301 -16.47 -18.86 6.25
CA ILE A 301 -16.82 -17.86 7.28
C ILE A 301 -17.69 -16.74 6.69
N PHE A 302 -18.94 -16.64 7.16
CA PHE A 302 -19.95 -15.74 6.59
C PHE A 302 -20.69 -14.90 7.64
N GLY A 303 -20.80 -13.60 7.38
CA GLY A 303 -21.45 -12.62 8.26
C GLY A 303 -22.98 -12.67 8.29
N GLY A 304 -23.60 -13.12 7.21
CA GLY A 304 -25.03 -13.09 7.01
C GLY A 304 -25.68 -14.46 7.07
N ASN A 305 -26.84 -14.60 6.43
CA ASN A 305 -27.51 -15.89 6.30
C ASN A 305 -26.80 -16.73 5.23
N VAL A 306 -26.70 -18.04 5.42
CA VAL A 306 -26.12 -18.97 4.43
C VAL A 306 -27.15 -20.02 4.03
N ILE A 307 -27.34 -20.17 2.72
CA ILE A 307 -28.08 -21.26 2.11
C ILE A 307 -27.08 -22.20 1.44
N GLN A 308 -26.99 -23.43 1.93
CA GLN A 308 -26.20 -24.49 1.32
C GLN A 308 -27.16 -25.37 0.49
N GLY A 309 -27.13 -25.20 -0.83
CA GLY A 309 -27.97 -25.91 -1.78
C GLY A 309 -27.53 -27.36 -2.02
N ALA A 310 -28.03 -27.95 -3.12
CA ALA A 310 -27.68 -29.32 -3.47
C ALA A 310 -26.22 -29.43 -3.93
N ALA A 311 -25.53 -30.50 -3.54
CA ALA A 311 -24.16 -30.83 -3.99
C ALA A 311 -23.10 -29.74 -3.78
N ALA A 312 -23.28 -28.90 -2.75
CA ALA A 312 -22.27 -27.96 -2.27
C ALA A 312 -21.81 -28.41 -0.88
N GLU A 313 -20.53 -28.75 -0.72
CA GLU A 313 -19.97 -29.34 0.50
C GLU A 313 -18.93 -28.40 1.15
N PHE A 314 -18.75 -28.52 2.47
CA PHE A 314 -17.70 -27.81 3.22
C PHE A 314 -16.72 -28.84 3.79
N HIS A 315 -15.54 -28.94 3.16
CA HIS A 315 -14.56 -30.02 3.42
C HIS A 315 -13.63 -29.71 4.60
N ASN A 316 -12.99 -30.75 5.16
CA ASN A 316 -12.21 -30.65 6.38
C ASN A 316 -10.76 -30.22 6.16
N PHE A 317 -10.59 -29.03 5.59
CA PHE A 317 -9.32 -28.32 5.50
C PHE A 317 -9.39 -27.03 6.32
N ARG A 318 -8.33 -26.69 7.05
CA ARG A 318 -8.30 -25.52 7.94
C ARG A 318 -7.18 -24.58 7.54
N PHE A 319 -7.39 -23.28 7.67
CA PHE A 319 -6.35 -22.30 7.44
C PHE A 319 -5.24 -22.41 8.51
N ARG A 320 -4.02 -22.63 8.05
CA ARG A 320 -2.78 -22.72 8.84
C ARG A 320 -1.76 -21.65 8.44
N GLY A 321 -2.10 -20.80 7.47
CA GLY A 321 -1.26 -19.72 7.01
C GLY A 321 -1.01 -18.65 8.08
N ASP A 322 0.12 -17.98 7.92
CA ASP A 322 0.56 -16.82 8.69
C ASP A 322 0.49 -15.57 7.79
N ILE A 323 -0.36 -14.62 8.16
CA ILE A 323 -0.59 -13.32 7.52
C ILE A 323 0.04 -12.19 8.37
N THR A 324 0.99 -12.52 9.25
CA THR A 324 1.81 -11.52 9.94
C THR A 324 2.66 -10.78 8.93
N ILE A 325 2.34 -9.51 8.68
CA ILE A 325 3.19 -8.60 7.92
C ILE A 325 4.51 -8.46 8.70
N PRO A 326 5.68 -8.85 8.14
CA PRO A 326 6.94 -8.77 8.88
C PRO A 326 7.29 -7.31 9.18
N THR A 327 7.27 -6.92 10.45
CA THR A 327 7.82 -5.63 10.86
C THR A 327 9.31 -5.62 10.56
N VAL A 328 9.79 -4.59 9.86
CA VAL A 328 11.22 -4.43 9.58
C VAL A 328 11.94 -4.33 10.93
N PRO A 329 12.92 -5.20 11.23
CA PRO A 329 13.61 -5.14 12.51
C PRO A 329 14.35 -3.81 12.59
N THR A 330 13.95 -2.96 13.56
CA THR A 330 14.59 -1.68 13.81
C THR A 330 16.08 -1.89 14.03
N LEU A 331 16.91 -1.33 13.15
CA LEU A 331 18.37 -1.43 13.29
C LEU A 331 18.78 -0.91 14.67
N PRO A 332 19.68 -1.61 15.39
CA PRO A 332 20.21 -1.10 16.64
C PRO A 332 20.90 0.26 16.38
N PRO A 333 20.79 1.23 17.29
CA PRO A 333 21.31 2.58 17.07
C PRO A 333 22.79 2.53 16.73
N VAL A 334 23.16 3.14 15.59
CA VAL A 334 24.52 3.11 15.06
C VAL A 334 25.47 3.72 16.08
N GLY A 335 26.37 2.89 16.61
CA GLY A 335 27.39 3.35 17.57
C GLY A 335 28.29 4.42 16.94
N PRO A 336 28.85 5.34 17.74
CA PRO A 336 29.69 6.42 17.22
C PRO A 336 30.86 5.85 16.42
N LEU A 337 31.06 6.41 15.22
CA LEU A 337 32.09 5.97 14.27
C LEU A 337 33.47 5.89 14.93
N PRO A 338 34.25 4.80 14.71
CA PRO A 338 35.62 4.74 15.18
C PRO A 338 36.46 5.80 14.46
N PRO A 339 37.44 6.44 15.14
CA PRO A 339 38.30 7.43 14.52
C PRO A 339 39.11 6.82 13.38
N LEU A 340 39.24 7.55 12.28
CA LEU A 340 39.98 7.12 11.09
C LEU A 340 41.43 6.73 11.44
N PRO A 341 41.94 5.58 10.95
CA PRO A 341 43.32 5.18 11.19
C PRO A 341 44.29 6.15 10.49
N GLY A 342 45.21 6.72 11.25
CA GLY A 342 46.24 7.62 10.73
C GLY A 342 47.17 6.92 9.74
N GLY A 343 47.40 7.53 8.58
CA GLY A 343 48.19 6.93 7.51
C GLY A 343 49.68 6.84 7.81
N GLY A 344 50.21 5.61 7.93
CA GLY A 344 51.58 5.31 7.50
C GLY A 344 51.60 5.03 5.98
N GLY A 345 52.72 5.18 5.27
CA GLY A 345 54.07 5.48 5.73
C GLY A 345 55.08 4.80 4.81
N ILE A 346 55.30 5.35 3.60
CA ILE A 346 56.17 4.75 2.58
C ILE A 346 57.64 4.94 2.97
N ILE A 347 58.45 3.88 2.88
CA ILE A 347 59.81 3.83 3.43
C ILE A 347 60.87 3.87 2.32
N GLY A 348 61.72 4.91 2.35
CA GLY A 348 63.17 4.82 2.11
C GLY A 348 63.71 4.48 0.71
N GLY A 349 64.27 5.48 0.03
CA GLY A 349 65.22 5.31 -1.08
C GLY A 349 65.89 6.65 -1.44
N GLY A 350 67.23 6.70 -1.45
CA GLY A 350 68.00 7.92 -1.80
C GLY A 350 68.10 8.15 -3.33
N SER A 351 68.67 9.25 -3.82
CA SER A 351 69.38 10.35 -3.16
C SER A 351 69.56 11.56 -4.12
N GLY A 352 69.93 12.75 -3.62
CA GLY A 352 70.57 13.80 -4.44
C GLY A 352 69.96 15.22 -4.38
N GLY A 353 70.59 16.10 -3.57
CA GLY A 353 70.78 17.56 -3.73
C GLY A 353 69.68 18.51 -4.28
N GLY A 354 69.42 19.62 -3.57
CA GLY A 354 68.75 20.80 -4.14
C GLY A 354 68.14 21.76 -3.10
N ALA A 355 68.69 22.96 -2.97
CA ALA A 355 68.33 23.96 -1.94
C ALA A 355 66.87 24.49 -1.95
N GLY A 356 66.36 24.83 -0.75
CA GLY A 356 65.12 25.62 -0.56
C GLY A 356 64.90 25.97 0.93
N ALA A 357 64.64 27.24 1.24
CA ALA A 357 64.48 27.77 2.62
C ALA A 357 63.03 27.60 3.12
N ALA A 358 62.77 27.01 4.32
CA ALA A 358 62.75 27.63 5.66
C ALA A 358 61.46 28.42 5.99
N PRO A 359 61.09 28.69 7.28
CA PRO A 359 61.66 28.23 8.55
C PRO A 359 60.64 27.49 9.46
N SER A 360 61.05 27.12 10.68
CA SER A 360 60.21 26.52 11.73
C SER A 360 59.62 27.54 12.70
N LYS A 361 58.70 27.11 13.58
CA LYS A 361 58.44 27.81 14.85
C LYS A 361 58.05 26.87 15.99
N ARG A 362 58.54 27.20 17.19
CA ARG A 362 58.14 26.68 18.51
C ARG A 362 57.56 27.87 19.31
N ASP A 363 57.19 27.62 20.56
CA ASP A 363 56.86 28.61 21.61
C ASP A 363 55.53 29.40 21.40
N LEU A 364 54.77 29.76 22.44
CA LEU A 364 55.00 29.76 23.90
C LEU A 364 53.66 29.58 24.69
N LEU A 365 53.73 29.35 26.01
CA LEU A 365 52.60 29.38 26.95
C LEU A 365 52.70 30.61 27.88
N GLY A 366 51.57 31.25 28.26
CA GLY A 366 51.60 32.44 29.12
C GLY A 366 50.23 32.92 29.66
N SER A 367 50.03 32.74 30.97
CA SER A 367 48.89 33.08 31.84
C SER A 367 48.31 34.53 31.82
N ALA A 368 47.01 34.68 32.16
CA ALA A 368 46.50 35.36 33.41
C ALA A 368 45.23 36.26 33.29
N MET A 369 44.18 35.84 34.01
CA MET A 369 43.17 36.62 34.78
C MET A 369 42.31 37.77 34.19
N GLY A 370 40.99 37.60 34.33
CA GLY A 370 39.94 38.64 34.34
C GLY A 370 38.68 38.12 35.06
N ARG A 371 37.90 38.95 35.78
CA ARG A 371 36.89 38.47 36.75
C ARG A 371 35.43 38.54 36.27
N ALA A 372 34.77 37.38 36.33
CA ALA A 372 33.38 37.09 36.71
C ALA A 372 32.23 38.10 36.48
N ALA A 373 31.18 37.61 35.82
CA ALA A 373 29.78 37.84 36.22
C ALA A 373 28.90 36.65 35.77
N THR A 374 27.97 36.20 36.62
CA THR A 374 26.96 35.17 36.27
C THR A 374 25.58 35.81 36.15
N THR A 375 25.03 35.85 34.95
CA THR A 375 23.61 36.14 34.70
C THR A 375 23.12 35.27 33.55
N ALA A 376 22.08 34.47 33.79
CA ALA A 376 21.35 33.83 32.69
C ALA A 376 20.56 34.90 31.93
N ALA A 377 20.81 35.02 30.62
CA ALA A 377 20.01 35.81 29.71
C ALA A 377 19.56 34.88 28.58
N ALA A 378 18.25 34.85 28.30
CA ALA A 378 17.70 33.95 27.29
C ALA A 378 18.09 34.43 25.90
N VAL A 379 18.97 33.69 25.21
CA VAL A 379 19.04 33.73 23.75
C VAL A 379 17.81 33.01 23.25
N THR A 380 16.79 33.76 22.83
CA THR A 380 15.64 33.22 22.11
C THR A 380 16.14 32.61 20.81
N ALA A 381 16.25 31.29 20.75
CA ALA A 381 16.53 30.57 19.52
C ALA A 381 15.43 30.90 18.51
N ARG A 382 15.78 31.64 17.45
CA ARG A 382 14.89 31.89 16.33
C ARG A 382 14.52 30.54 15.74
N ALA A 383 13.22 30.26 15.64
CA ALA A 383 12.73 29.00 15.08
C ALA A 383 13.31 28.77 13.67
N PRO A 384 13.65 27.52 13.28
CA PRO A 384 13.93 27.18 11.90
C PRO A 384 12.76 27.61 11.00
N GLY A 385 13.07 28.09 9.79
CA GLY A 385 12.05 28.51 8.85
C GLY A 385 11.20 27.34 8.35
N THR A 386 9.91 27.58 8.15
CA THR A 386 9.02 26.68 7.41
C THR A 386 9.50 26.56 5.96
N MET A 387 9.72 25.33 5.49
CA MET A 387 10.13 25.01 4.12
C MET A 387 8.94 24.46 3.32
N PRO A 388 8.68 24.89 2.09
CA PRO A 388 7.66 24.29 1.23
C PRO A 388 8.23 23.22 0.26
N ASN A 389 7.55 22.08 0.17
CA ASN A 389 7.41 21.16 -0.98
C ASN A 389 8.66 20.82 -1.85
N PHE A 390 9.09 19.55 -2.00
CA PHE A 390 8.54 18.26 -1.53
C PHE A 390 9.68 17.29 -1.15
N ALA A 391 9.87 17.03 0.15
CA ALA A 391 10.61 15.89 0.69
C ALA A 391 10.27 15.71 2.18
N MET A 392 10.21 14.45 2.65
CA MET A 392 9.83 14.01 4.01
C MET A 392 8.42 14.40 4.49
N PHE A 393 7.56 13.40 4.71
CA PHE A 393 6.46 13.54 5.67
C PHE A 393 7.00 13.41 7.09
N ASN A 394 6.64 14.34 7.99
CA ASN A 394 7.00 14.24 9.41
C ASN A 394 5.84 14.74 10.31
N PRO A 395 5.11 13.85 11.02
CA PRO A 395 3.82 14.17 11.61
C PRO A 395 3.94 14.99 12.91
N SER A 396 3.73 16.31 12.82
CA SER A 396 3.65 17.22 13.98
C SER A 396 2.29 17.90 14.12
N SER A 397 1.31 17.13 14.61
CA SER A 397 0.06 17.58 15.26
C SER A 397 -0.92 18.49 14.50
N ALA A 398 -0.68 18.83 13.23
CA ALA A 398 -1.66 19.44 12.32
C ALA A 398 -1.85 18.55 11.08
N ARG A 399 -3.10 18.21 10.75
CA ARG A 399 -3.42 17.37 9.59
C ARG A 399 -3.36 18.20 8.30
N GLN A 400 -2.16 18.35 7.74
CA GLN A 400 -1.93 19.09 6.50
C GLN A 400 -2.68 18.44 5.33
N LEU A 401 -3.17 19.26 4.40
CA LEU A 401 -4.13 18.85 3.37
C LEU A 401 -3.41 18.31 2.12
N VAL A 402 -2.96 17.05 2.18
CA VAL A 402 -2.24 16.37 1.09
C VAL A 402 -3.20 15.99 -0.03
N PHE A 403 -2.88 16.35 -1.28
CA PHE A 403 -3.71 16.05 -2.45
C PHE A 403 -2.85 15.92 -3.72
N THR A 404 -3.36 15.25 -4.75
CA THR A 404 -2.69 15.11 -6.07
C THR A 404 -3.59 15.60 -7.21
N ALA A 405 -2.99 16.10 -8.30
CA ALA A 405 -3.69 16.57 -9.49
C ALA A 405 -3.37 15.69 -10.70
N VAL A 406 -4.40 15.23 -11.42
CA VAL A 406 -4.26 14.38 -12.60
C VAL A 406 -4.97 14.92 -13.84
N ALA A 407 -4.25 14.97 -14.96
CA ALA A 407 -4.74 15.49 -16.24
C ALA A 407 -4.98 14.39 -17.28
N GLN A 408 -6.04 14.55 -18.08
CA GLN A 408 -6.31 13.70 -19.25
C GLN A 408 -5.49 14.12 -20.47
N ASP A 409 -5.01 13.13 -21.23
CA ASP A 409 -4.16 13.32 -22.41
C ASP A 409 -4.91 13.91 -23.61
N ARG A 410 -6.24 13.80 -23.64
CA ARG A 410 -7.17 14.50 -24.54
C ARG A 410 -8.42 14.87 -23.77
N GLY A 411 -9.01 16.03 -24.06
CA GLY A 411 -10.23 16.53 -23.41
C GLY A 411 -9.99 17.57 -22.31
N GLY A 412 -8.73 17.80 -21.92
CA GLY A 412 -8.34 19.01 -21.19
C GLY A 412 -8.81 19.14 -19.73
N MET A 413 -9.45 18.10 -19.18
CA MET A 413 -9.89 18.06 -17.79
C MET A 413 -8.74 17.66 -16.85
N VAL A 414 -8.70 18.31 -15.69
CA VAL A 414 -7.85 17.95 -14.54
C VAL A 414 -8.76 17.58 -13.38
N ARG A 415 -8.50 16.46 -12.70
CA ARG A 415 -9.18 16.04 -11.46
C ARG A 415 -8.19 16.16 -10.30
N VAL A 416 -8.69 16.50 -9.11
CA VAL A 416 -7.89 16.79 -7.92
C VAL A 416 -8.41 15.91 -6.78
N PHE A 417 -7.54 15.11 -6.17
CA PHE A 417 -7.91 14.08 -5.21
C PHE A 417 -7.23 14.29 -3.86
N ASP A 418 -7.99 14.15 -2.77
CA ASP A 418 -7.44 14.05 -1.42
C ASP A 418 -6.60 12.78 -1.33
N PHE A 419 -5.33 12.92 -0.95
CA PHE A 419 -4.40 11.78 -0.94
C PHE A 419 -4.72 10.80 0.18
N SER A 420 -5.15 11.31 1.35
CA SER A 420 -5.42 10.51 2.54
C SER A 420 -6.70 9.68 2.48
N THR A 421 -7.58 9.93 1.51
CA THR A 421 -8.90 9.28 1.39
C THR A 421 -9.28 8.87 -0.04
N GLY A 422 -8.46 9.19 -1.06
CA GLY A 422 -8.75 8.89 -2.47
C GLY A 422 -9.92 9.65 -3.10
N ASN A 423 -10.59 10.54 -2.34
CA ASN A 423 -11.80 11.24 -2.79
C ASN A 423 -11.48 12.38 -3.77
N GLU A 424 -12.27 12.54 -4.84
CA GLU A 424 -12.17 13.69 -5.74
C GLU A 424 -12.65 14.96 -5.01
N ARG A 425 -11.70 15.85 -4.68
CA ARG A 425 -11.97 17.15 -4.04
C ARG A 425 -12.67 18.11 -5.01
N PHE A 426 -12.16 18.20 -6.24
CA PHE A 426 -12.76 18.99 -7.33
C PHE A 426 -12.13 18.63 -8.69
N ARG A 427 -12.69 19.22 -9.75
CA ARG A 427 -12.17 19.13 -11.11
C ARG A 427 -12.15 20.49 -11.81
N LEU A 428 -11.18 20.67 -12.68
CA LEU A 428 -10.95 21.87 -13.47
C LEU A 428 -11.00 21.53 -14.96
N SER A 429 -11.39 22.50 -15.78
CA SER A 429 -11.18 22.48 -17.23
C SER A 429 -10.31 23.69 -17.62
N PRO A 430 -8.98 23.67 -17.33
CA PRO A 430 -8.16 24.88 -17.34
C PRO A 430 -8.20 25.70 -18.63
N PHE A 431 -8.37 25.03 -19.77
CA PHE A 431 -8.38 25.63 -21.10
C PHE A 431 -9.77 25.65 -21.75
N GLY A 432 -10.83 25.44 -20.95
CA GLY A 432 -12.23 25.39 -21.37
C GLY A 432 -12.70 23.97 -21.72
N ALA A 433 -14.01 23.73 -21.60
CA ALA A 433 -14.62 22.40 -21.76
C ALA A 433 -14.49 21.79 -23.18
N GLY A 434 -14.15 22.60 -24.19
CA GLY A 434 -13.88 22.15 -25.57
C GLY A 434 -12.41 21.86 -25.88
N PHE A 435 -11.51 21.85 -24.89
CA PHE A 435 -10.07 21.73 -25.13
C PHE A 435 -9.64 20.29 -25.46
N ALA A 436 -9.56 19.96 -26.74
CA ALA A 436 -9.10 18.65 -27.22
C ALA A 436 -7.60 18.37 -27.05
N GLY A 437 -6.80 19.34 -26.58
CA GLY A 437 -5.35 19.22 -26.45
C GLY A 437 -4.88 18.46 -25.19
N ARG A 438 -3.60 18.09 -25.18
CA ARG A 438 -2.89 17.55 -24.01
C ARG A 438 -2.70 18.64 -22.94
N VAL A 439 -2.75 18.27 -21.67
CA VAL A 439 -2.41 19.13 -20.52
C VAL A 439 -1.35 18.44 -19.68
N ASN A 440 -0.22 19.09 -19.43
CA ASN A 440 0.72 18.71 -18.37
C ASN A 440 0.22 19.35 -17.05
N VAL A 441 0.33 18.66 -15.92
CA VAL A 441 -0.02 19.21 -14.60
C VAL A 441 1.04 18.83 -13.55
N THR A 442 1.17 19.67 -12.54
CA THR A 442 1.99 19.52 -11.34
C THR A 442 1.39 20.39 -10.23
N THR A 443 1.84 20.23 -9.00
CA THR A 443 1.43 20.99 -7.82
C THR A 443 2.62 21.63 -7.10
N GLY A 444 2.32 22.60 -6.24
CA GLY A 444 3.29 23.31 -5.40
C GLY A 444 2.64 24.58 -4.85
N ASP A 445 2.93 24.98 -3.62
CA ASP A 445 2.31 26.16 -3.00
C ASP A 445 2.85 27.45 -3.66
N VAL A 446 2.12 27.99 -4.63
CA VAL A 446 2.49 29.20 -5.40
C VAL A 446 1.93 30.47 -4.74
N THR A 447 0.97 30.33 -3.82
CA THR A 447 0.29 31.42 -3.13
C THR A 447 0.84 31.72 -1.73
N GLY A 448 1.61 30.80 -1.15
CA GLY A 448 2.16 30.90 0.21
C GLY A 448 1.12 30.68 1.31
N ASP A 449 0.05 29.92 1.02
CA ASP A 449 -1.06 29.69 1.97
C ASP A 449 -0.93 28.41 2.82
N GLY A 450 0.11 27.60 2.56
CA GLY A 450 0.39 26.33 3.23
C GLY A 450 -0.29 25.11 2.57
N ILE A 451 -1.07 25.34 1.51
CA ILE A 451 -1.73 24.32 0.69
C ILE A 451 -1.07 24.35 -0.70
N PRO A 452 -0.68 23.20 -1.28
CA PRO A 452 -0.17 23.18 -2.66
C PRO A 452 -1.20 23.77 -3.64
N ASP A 453 -0.76 24.41 -4.72
CA ASP A 453 -1.63 24.89 -5.80
C ASP A 453 -1.56 23.97 -7.03
N VAL A 454 -2.56 24.00 -7.91
CA VAL A 454 -2.61 23.19 -9.14
C VAL A 454 -2.13 23.99 -10.35
N ILE A 455 -1.06 23.53 -10.99
CA ILE A 455 -0.39 24.23 -12.09
C ILE A 455 -0.56 23.44 -13.39
N ALA A 456 -1.39 23.94 -14.30
CA ALA A 456 -1.72 23.30 -15.58
C ALA A 456 -1.08 24.02 -16.78
N ALA A 457 -0.42 23.28 -17.66
CA ALA A 457 0.28 23.79 -18.84
C ALA A 457 -0.15 23.08 -20.14
N THR A 458 -0.36 23.84 -21.21
CA THR A 458 -0.78 23.28 -22.51
C THR A 458 0.31 22.44 -23.18
N GLY A 459 -0.03 21.25 -23.66
CA GLY A 459 0.82 20.42 -24.52
C GLY A 459 0.93 20.94 -25.96
N ALA A 460 1.63 20.18 -26.81
CA ALA A 460 1.91 20.57 -28.19
C ALA A 460 0.63 20.64 -29.06
N GLY A 461 0.61 21.59 -30.00
CA GLY A 461 -0.52 21.89 -30.88
C GLY A 461 -1.44 23.01 -30.37
N ALA A 462 -1.43 23.29 -29.07
CA ALA A 462 -2.14 24.42 -28.46
C ALA A 462 -1.20 25.61 -28.19
N ARG A 463 -1.76 26.81 -28.01
CA ARG A 463 -1.00 28.02 -27.61
C ARG A 463 -0.42 27.81 -26.22
N GLY A 464 0.89 28.01 -26.06
CA GLY A 464 1.67 27.79 -24.84
C GLY A 464 1.22 28.67 -23.68
N VAL A 465 0.26 28.19 -22.89
CA VAL A 465 -0.29 28.86 -21.72
C VAL A 465 -0.04 27.99 -20.48
N VAL A 466 0.32 28.65 -19.38
CA VAL A 466 0.32 28.08 -18.03
C VAL A 466 -0.77 28.77 -17.21
N LYS A 467 -1.45 28.01 -16.36
CA LYS A 467 -2.43 28.49 -15.38
C LYS A 467 -2.16 27.89 -14.01
N VAL A 468 -2.29 28.71 -12.97
CA VAL A 468 -2.20 28.31 -11.56
C VAL A 468 -3.58 28.46 -10.94
N PHE A 469 -4.05 27.45 -10.22
CA PHE A 469 -5.33 27.45 -9.49
C PHE A 469 -5.07 27.12 -8.03
N ASN A 470 -5.68 27.87 -7.10
CA ASN A 470 -5.42 27.67 -5.68
C ASN A 470 -5.91 26.29 -5.22
N GLY A 471 -5.08 25.51 -4.52
CA GLY A 471 -5.45 24.14 -4.15
C GLY A 471 -6.43 24.03 -2.99
N GLY A 472 -6.60 25.09 -2.20
CA GLY A 472 -7.68 25.20 -1.21
C GLY A 472 -9.07 25.33 -1.87
N THR A 473 -9.18 26.19 -2.88
CA THR A 473 -10.48 26.71 -3.39
C THR A 473 -10.80 26.36 -4.85
N GLY A 474 -9.82 25.92 -5.64
CA GLY A 474 -9.94 25.76 -7.10
C GLY A 474 -9.96 27.09 -7.90
N ALA A 475 -9.83 28.24 -7.23
CA ALA A 475 -9.90 29.56 -7.87
C ALA A 475 -8.67 29.84 -8.75
N LEU A 476 -8.85 30.51 -9.89
CA LEU A 476 -7.76 30.84 -10.82
C LEU A 476 -6.86 31.96 -10.25
N VAL A 477 -5.62 31.64 -9.91
CA VAL A 477 -4.61 32.55 -9.33
C VAL A 477 -3.85 33.30 -10.42
N ARG A 478 -3.31 32.58 -11.42
CA ARG A 478 -2.37 33.16 -12.41
C ARG A 478 -2.58 32.57 -13.80
N VAL A 479 -2.36 33.38 -14.85
CA VAL A 479 -2.33 32.96 -16.26
C VAL A 479 -1.16 33.65 -16.96
N PHE A 480 -0.31 32.90 -17.66
CA PHE A 480 0.79 33.49 -18.43
C PHE A 480 1.21 32.64 -19.63
N GLN A 481 1.98 33.23 -20.54
CA GLN A 481 2.48 32.61 -21.77
C GLN A 481 4.02 32.62 -21.78
N PRO A 482 4.69 31.62 -21.15
CA PRO A 482 6.11 31.71 -20.82
C PRO A 482 7.04 31.88 -22.03
N PHE A 483 6.63 31.42 -23.20
CA PHE A 483 7.39 31.51 -24.46
C PHE A 483 6.72 32.41 -25.52
N GLY A 484 5.73 33.22 -25.12
CA GLY A 484 5.05 34.21 -25.96
C GLY A 484 3.80 33.70 -26.71
N PRO A 485 2.97 34.63 -27.24
CA PRO A 485 1.58 34.36 -27.66
C PRO A 485 1.41 33.49 -28.92
N GLY A 486 2.50 33.27 -29.67
CA GLY A 486 2.56 32.41 -30.86
C GLY A 486 3.27 31.07 -30.65
N TYR A 487 3.74 30.77 -29.43
CA TYR A 487 4.41 29.49 -29.15
C TYR A 487 3.38 28.35 -29.08
N THR A 488 3.59 27.27 -29.82
CA THR A 488 2.63 26.14 -29.92
C THR A 488 3.23 24.74 -29.72
N ARG A 489 4.50 24.66 -29.32
CA ARG A 489 5.25 23.39 -29.24
C ARG A 489 5.06 22.62 -27.92
N GLY A 490 4.20 23.12 -27.04
CA GLY A 490 3.89 22.55 -25.74
C GLY A 490 4.84 23.00 -24.63
N VAL A 491 4.32 23.12 -23.41
CA VAL A 491 5.03 23.60 -22.23
C VAL A 491 5.01 22.50 -21.17
N THR A 492 6.19 22.02 -20.78
CA THR A 492 6.35 21.19 -19.57
C THR A 492 6.54 22.08 -18.36
N VAL A 493 6.14 21.61 -17.17
CA VAL A 493 6.08 22.42 -15.94
C VAL A 493 6.44 21.57 -14.72
N ALA A 494 7.08 22.21 -13.75
CA ALA A 494 7.39 21.73 -12.39
C ALA A 494 7.31 22.93 -11.43
N ALA A 495 7.26 22.70 -10.11
CA ALA A 495 7.33 23.76 -9.12
C ALA A 495 8.13 23.35 -7.87
N ALA A 496 8.82 24.33 -7.28
CA ALA A 496 9.55 24.25 -6.01
C ALA A 496 9.91 25.68 -5.57
N ASP A 497 10.04 25.95 -4.27
CA ASP A 497 10.61 27.23 -3.81
C ASP A 497 12.14 27.20 -3.99
N LEU A 498 12.66 28.06 -4.86
CA LEU A 498 14.10 28.14 -5.16
C LEU A 498 14.77 29.31 -4.42
N ASN A 499 14.01 30.11 -3.67
CA ASN A 499 14.43 31.41 -3.16
C ASN A 499 14.23 31.57 -1.63
N GLY A 500 13.38 30.77 -1.01
CA GLY A 500 13.11 30.75 0.42
C GLY A 500 12.06 31.77 0.88
N ASP A 501 11.20 32.27 -0.02
CA ASP A 501 10.08 33.17 0.35
C ASP A 501 8.81 32.43 0.78
N GLY A 502 8.78 31.09 0.67
CA GLY A 502 7.61 30.26 0.97
C GLY A 502 6.68 30.07 -0.23
N CYS A 503 6.98 30.65 -1.39
CA CYS A 503 6.13 30.59 -2.59
C CYS A 503 6.86 29.91 -3.75
N ALA A 504 6.43 28.70 -4.11
CA ALA A 504 7.05 27.88 -5.15
C ALA A 504 7.16 28.60 -6.51
N GLU A 505 8.39 28.66 -7.03
CA GLU A 505 8.68 29.08 -8.40
C GLU A 505 8.00 28.13 -9.41
N VAL A 506 7.42 28.70 -10.47
CA VAL A 506 6.92 27.92 -11.60
C VAL A 506 8.02 27.75 -12.65
N ILE A 507 8.57 26.53 -12.72
CA ILE A 507 9.66 26.13 -13.62
C ILE A 507 9.05 25.55 -14.90
N VAL A 508 9.48 26.02 -16.08
CA VAL A 508 8.89 25.61 -17.36
C VAL A 508 9.90 25.29 -18.45
N GLY A 509 9.63 24.22 -19.19
CA GLY A 509 10.44 23.74 -20.32
C GLY A 509 9.72 23.88 -21.67
N THR A 510 10.49 24.20 -22.71
CA THR A 510 10.02 24.18 -24.10
C THR A 510 9.86 22.75 -24.65
N GLY A 511 8.76 22.44 -25.32
CA GLY A 511 8.62 21.24 -26.14
C GLY A 511 9.41 21.24 -27.47
N ALA A 512 9.35 20.11 -28.18
CA ALA A 512 10.29 19.74 -29.24
C ALA A 512 10.28 20.65 -30.49
N GLY A 513 11.44 20.77 -31.13
CA GLY A 513 11.69 21.61 -32.30
C GLY A 513 11.77 23.11 -32.01
N ALA A 514 11.59 23.55 -30.76
CA ALA A 514 12.04 24.84 -30.26
C ALA A 514 13.50 24.75 -29.80
N ALA A 515 14.18 25.88 -29.60
CA ALA A 515 15.41 25.87 -28.79
C ALA A 515 15.07 25.41 -27.37
N SER A 516 15.78 24.38 -26.88
CA SER A 516 15.53 23.77 -25.57
C SER A 516 15.89 24.74 -24.43
N VAL A 517 14.89 25.47 -23.95
CA VAL A 517 15.02 26.56 -22.96
C VAL A 517 14.22 26.21 -21.70
N VAL A 518 14.85 26.39 -20.54
CA VAL A 518 14.17 26.50 -19.25
C VAL A 518 13.89 27.97 -18.97
N LYS A 519 12.73 28.27 -18.39
CA LYS A 519 12.47 29.51 -17.67
C LYS A 519 11.96 29.20 -16.26
N VAL A 520 12.16 30.14 -15.35
CA VAL A 520 11.64 30.11 -13.98
C VAL A 520 10.90 31.43 -13.74
N PHE A 521 9.75 31.37 -13.06
CA PHE A 521 8.92 32.51 -12.69
C PHE A 521 8.64 32.44 -11.19
N ASN A 522 8.86 33.51 -10.43
CA ASN A 522 8.66 33.49 -8.97
C ASN A 522 7.20 33.29 -8.58
N GLY A 523 6.96 32.50 -7.52
CA GLY A 523 5.62 32.11 -7.10
C GLY A 523 4.73 33.30 -6.76
N ALA A 524 5.20 34.13 -5.82
CA ALA A 524 4.48 35.30 -5.30
C ALA A 524 4.25 36.39 -6.35
N THR A 525 5.29 36.78 -7.11
CA THR A 525 5.20 37.91 -8.05
C THR A 525 4.76 37.50 -9.46
N GLY A 526 5.12 36.30 -9.91
CA GLY A 526 5.03 35.89 -11.32
C GLY A 526 6.11 36.51 -12.23
N ALA A 527 7.10 37.21 -11.67
CA ALA A 527 8.21 37.77 -12.43
C ALA A 527 9.18 36.67 -12.92
N PRO A 528 9.73 36.74 -14.15
CA PRO A 528 10.71 35.78 -14.62
C PRO A 528 12.05 35.96 -13.89
N THR A 529 12.48 34.95 -13.14
CA THR A 529 13.72 34.96 -12.35
C THR A 529 14.92 34.40 -13.12
N ALA A 530 14.74 33.29 -13.85
CA ALA A 530 15.81 32.63 -14.60
C ALA A 530 15.42 32.25 -16.04
N ARG A 531 16.43 32.16 -16.92
CA ARG A 531 16.30 31.62 -18.29
C ARG A 531 17.62 31.03 -18.76
N PHE A 532 17.63 29.74 -19.14
CA PHE A 532 18.86 29.07 -19.60
C PHE A 532 18.63 27.99 -20.67
N LEU A 533 19.74 27.52 -21.24
CA LEU A 533 19.83 26.56 -22.35
C LEU A 533 20.60 25.31 -21.88
N PRO A 534 19.96 24.37 -21.15
CA PRO A 534 20.67 23.26 -20.48
C PRO A 534 21.47 22.34 -21.40
N PHE A 535 21.11 22.29 -22.69
CA PHE A 535 21.79 21.51 -23.73
C PHE A 535 22.38 22.40 -24.85
N GLY A 536 22.60 23.68 -24.57
CA GLY A 536 23.20 24.65 -25.49
C GLY A 536 22.25 25.18 -26.58
N ALA A 537 22.66 26.30 -27.21
CA ALA A 537 21.83 27.07 -28.14
C ALA A 537 21.39 26.32 -29.42
N ALA A 538 22.06 25.21 -29.75
CA ALA A 538 21.74 24.38 -30.93
C ALA A 538 20.73 23.25 -30.65
N ASN A 539 20.52 22.82 -29.40
CA ASN A 539 19.64 21.68 -29.13
C ASN A 539 18.16 22.00 -29.42
N ARG A 540 17.46 21.07 -30.07
CA ARG A 540 16.04 21.17 -30.46
C ARG A 540 15.17 20.02 -29.94
N SER A 541 15.68 19.22 -29.01
CA SER A 541 14.96 18.07 -28.43
C SER A 541 13.68 18.47 -27.68
N GLY A 542 13.60 19.69 -27.19
CA GLY A 542 12.66 20.05 -26.13
C GLY A 542 13.03 19.39 -24.79
N LEU A 543 12.29 19.73 -23.74
CA LEU A 543 12.60 19.41 -22.36
C LEU A 543 11.44 18.76 -21.61
N ARG A 544 11.77 17.88 -20.66
CA ARG A 544 11.00 17.72 -19.42
C ARG A 544 11.74 18.45 -18.30
N VAL A 545 11.01 18.83 -17.25
CA VAL A 545 11.51 19.55 -16.09
C VAL A 545 10.98 18.85 -14.82
N ALA A 546 11.78 18.84 -13.77
CA ALA A 546 11.42 18.42 -12.41
C ALA A 546 12.28 19.21 -11.40
N ALA A 547 11.95 19.12 -10.12
CA ALA A 547 12.73 19.73 -9.04
C ALA A 547 12.76 18.83 -7.78
N GLY A 548 13.74 19.07 -6.90
CA GLY A 548 13.96 18.37 -5.64
C GLY A 548 15.36 18.69 -5.10
N ASP A 549 15.61 18.57 -3.79
CA ASP A 549 16.90 18.93 -3.17
C ASP A 549 17.93 17.79 -3.31
N VAL A 550 18.73 17.80 -4.39
CA VAL A 550 19.56 16.67 -4.84
C VAL A 550 20.96 16.70 -4.21
N ASP A 551 21.50 17.89 -3.85
CA ASP A 551 22.73 18.01 -3.07
C ASP A 551 22.56 18.39 -1.58
N ARG A 552 21.31 18.52 -1.12
CA ARG A 552 20.93 18.72 0.29
C ARG A 552 21.42 20.06 0.85
N ASP A 553 21.42 21.10 0.01
CA ASP A 553 21.73 22.49 0.43
C ASP A 553 20.54 23.21 1.09
N GLY A 554 19.34 22.60 1.04
CA GLY A 554 18.08 23.16 1.51
C GLY A 554 17.28 23.89 0.43
N THR A 555 17.82 23.98 -0.79
CA THR A 555 17.20 24.64 -1.95
C THR A 555 17.02 23.64 -3.09
N PRO A 556 15.79 23.28 -3.48
CA PRO A 556 15.53 22.35 -4.58
C PRO A 556 16.31 22.67 -5.88
N ASP A 557 17.00 21.66 -6.41
CA ASP A 557 17.64 21.69 -7.72
C ASP A 557 16.62 21.61 -8.85
N VAL A 558 17.01 22.07 -10.04
CA VAL A 558 16.21 21.88 -11.28
C VAL A 558 16.83 20.80 -12.17
N LEU A 559 16.06 19.74 -12.37
CA LEU A 559 16.40 18.58 -13.19
C LEU A 559 15.73 18.68 -14.56
N VAL A 560 16.47 18.31 -15.62
CA VAL A 560 15.97 18.38 -16.99
C VAL A 560 16.41 17.19 -17.84
N THR A 561 15.49 16.70 -18.67
CA THR A 561 15.77 15.68 -19.68
C THR A 561 15.41 16.16 -21.08
N THR A 562 16.10 15.63 -22.11
CA THR A 562 15.66 15.79 -23.51
C THR A 562 14.32 15.09 -23.74
N ALA A 563 13.42 15.75 -24.47
CA ALA A 563 12.09 15.22 -24.80
C ALA A 563 12.02 14.45 -26.14
N THR A 564 13.05 14.53 -27.00
CA THR A 564 13.25 13.72 -28.21
C THR A 564 14.74 13.56 -28.53
N GLY A 565 15.07 12.56 -29.36
CA GLY A 565 16.43 12.10 -29.60
C GLY A 565 16.97 11.28 -28.43
N PRO A 566 18.30 11.10 -28.32
CA PRO A 566 18.92 10.44 -27.18
C PRO A 566 18.53 11.11 -25.87
N LEU A 567 18.08 10.30 -24.91
CA LEU A 567 17.77 10.76 -23.56
C LEU A 567 19.05 11.24 -22.86
N ARG A 568 19.05 12.51 -22.45
CA ARG A 568 20.16 13.18 -21.78
C ARG A 568 19.63 13.90 -20.55
N LEU A 569 20.17 13.59 -19.38
CA LEU A 569 19.84 14.19 -18.09
C LEU A 569 20.83 15.32 -17.76
N ALA A 570 20.38 16.35 -17.04
CA ALA A 570 21.21 17.37 -16.39
C ALA A 570 20.51 17.91 -15.13
N GLY A 571 21.29 18.39 -14.15
CA GLY A 571 20.80 19.08 -12.96
C GLY A 571 21.49 20.44 -12.77
N PHE A 572 20.78 21.41 -12.19
CA PHE A 572 21.23 22.80 -11.99
C PHE A 572 20.83 23.30 -10.60
N ARG A 573 21.75 23.93 -9.87
CA ARG A 573 21.52 24.34 -8.48
C ARG A 573 20.46 25.42 -8.33
N GLY A 574 19.47 25.19 -7.47
CA GLY A 574 18.40 26.16 -7.16
C GLY A 574 18.96 27.53 -6.75
N THR A 575 19.91 27.53 -5.81
CA THR A 575 20.68 28.70 -5.34
C THR A 575 21.36 29.50 -6.46
N SER A 576 21.68 28.87 -7.59
CA SER A 576 22.29 29.52 -8.76
C SER A 576 21.30 30.05 -9.80
N LEU A 577 20.02 29.66 -9.71
CA LEU A 577 18.96 30.13 -10.61
C LEU A 577 18.40 31.47 -10.15
N THR A 578 18.18 31.65 -8.85
CA THR A 578 17.68 32.90 -8.25
C THR A 578 18.68 34.05 -8.33
N SER A 579 19.98 33.73 -8.29
CA SER A 579 21.08 34.67 -8.56
C SER A 579 21.32 34.93 -10.06
N GLY A 580 20.54 34.31 -10.96
CA GLY A 580 20.58 34.56 -12.41
C GLY A 580 21.79 33.98 -13.13
N ALA A 581 22.61 33.15 -12.47
CA ALA A 581 23.85 32.57 -13.00
C ALA A 581 23.87 31.03 -12.92
N PRO A 582 23.06 30.31 -13.74
CA PRO A 582 22.83 28.87 -13.58
C PRO A 582 24.10 28.03 -13.63
N THR A 583 24.42 27.40 -12.51
CA THR A 583 25.50 26.42 -12.38
C THR A 583 24.95 25.01 -12.55
N ALA A 584 25.71 24.13 -13.20
CA ALA A 584 25.38 22.71 -13.22
C ALA A 584 25.65 22.12 -11.83
N LEU A 585 24.68 21.38 -11.29
CA LEU A 585 24.89 20.51 -10.13
C LEU A 585 25.85 19.39 -10.53
N PHE A 586 25.45 18.60 -11.53
CA PHE A 586 26.22 17.50 -12.09
C PHE A 586 26.36 17.61 -13.60
N ARG A 587 27.41 17.00 -14.17
CA ARG A 587 27.67 17.07 -15.62
C ARG A 587 26.63 16.26 -16.39
N SER A 588 25.96 16.93 -17.31
CA SER A 588 24.96 16.31 -18.20
C SER A 588 25.44 15.05 -18.94
N PHE A 589 24.66 13.96 -18.88
CA PHE A 589 25.03 12.63 -19.41
C PHE A 589 23.86 11.92 -20.10
N VAL A 590 24.14 10.89 -20.91
CA VAL A 590 23.13 10.11 -21.66
C VAL A 590 22.65 8.93 -20.81
N VAL A 591 21.34 8.68 -20.82
CA VAL A 591 20.69 7.62 -20.02
C VAL A 591 20.00 6.60 -20.96
N GLY A 592 20.24 5.32 -20.71
CA GLY A 592 19.77 4.22 -21.58
C GLY A 592 20.69 3.94 -22.77
N SER A 593 20.21 3.13 -23.72
CA SER A 593 20.95 2.78 -24.95
C SER A 593 20.58 3.72 -26.11
N GLY A 594 21.42 3.73 -27.15
CA GLY A 594 21.21 4.55 -28.36
C GLY A 594 19.96 4.22 -29.19
N ALA A 595 19.18 3.19 -28.79
CA ALA A 595 17.86 2.92 -29.37
C ALA A 595 16.76 3.87 -28.86
N ASN A 596 16.98 4.55 -27.72
CA ASN A 596 16.03 5.55 -27.23
C ASN A 596 16.11 6.83 -28.09
N THR A 597 15.01 7.13 -28.77
CA THR A 597 14.80 8.28 -29.66
C THR A 597 13.69 9.22 -29.18
N GLY A 598 12.95 8.85 -28.13
CA GLY A 598 11.85 9.64 -27.57
C GLY A 598 12.19 10.37 -26.27
N GLY A 599 13.47 10.50 -25.92
CA GLY A 599 13.87 11.15 -24.66
C GLY A 599 13.42 10.37 -23.42
N GLY A 600 12.86 11.07 -22.43
CA GLY A 600 12.41 10.45 -21.19
C GLY A 600 11.80 11.46 -20.22
N TRP A 601 10.97 10.98 -19.29
CA TRP A 601 10.45 11.79 -18.18
C TRP A 601 11.36 11.69 -16.97
N VAL A 602 11.35 12.71 -16.11
CA VAL A 602 12.18 12.80 -14.90
C VAL A 602 11.32 13.27 -13.72
N SER A 603 11.60 12.75 -12.53
CA SER A 603 11.09 13.22 -11.25
C SER A 603 12.11 12.90 -10.14
N ALA A 604 11.91 13.43 -8.93
CA ALA A 604 12.87 13.33 -7.84
C ALA A 604 12.21 13.20 -6.46
N GLY A 605 12.97 12.62 -5.52
CA GLY A 605 12.57 12.32 -4.14
C GLY A 605 13.49 11.23 -3.57
N ASP A 606 13.54 11.07 -2.25
CA ASP A 606 14.50 10.16 -1.59
C ASP A 606 14.16 8.67 -1.81
N ILE A 607 14.66 8.09 -2.90
CA ILE A 607 14.37 6.72 -3.33
C ILE A 607 15.05 5.65 -2.46
N ASN A 608 16.11 6.00 -1.72
CA ASN A 608 16.97 5.04 -1.04
C ASN A 608 16.97 5.17 0.50
N GLY A 609 16.56 6.32 1.04
CA GLY A 609 16.52 6.63 2.47
C GLY A 609 17.79 7.29 3.02
N ASP A 610 18.67 7.85 2.18
CA ASP A 610 19.89 8.56 2.61
C ASP A 610 19.64 10.05 2.94
N GLY A 611 18.43 10.56 2.65
CA GLY A 611 17.97 11.92 2.92
C GLY A 611 18.38 12.96 1.88
N PHE A 612 18.82 12.53 0.69
CA PHE A 612 19.00 13.39 -0.49
C PHE A 612 17.89 13.06 -1.51
N CYS A 613 17.44 14.02 -2.32
CA CYS A 613 16.51 13.68 -3.41
C CYS A 613 17.25 12.94 -4.53
N ASP A 614 16.92 11.66 -4.69
CA ASP A 614 17.33 10.85 -5.82
C ASP A 614 16.55 11.22 -7.09
N VAL A 615 17.02 10.74 -8.25
CA VAL A 615 16.47 11.08 -9.57
C VAL A 615 15.99 9.83 -10.30
N ALA A 616 14.69 9.74 -10.57
CA ALA A 616 14.10 8.69 -11.42
C ALA A 616 13.89 9.19 -12.85
N VAL A 617 14.29 8.40 -13.85
CA VAL A 617 14.15 8.74 -15.27
C VAL A 617 13.51 7.60 -16.07
N SER A 618 12.41 7.87 -16.78
CA SER A 618 11.78 6.90 -17.68
C SER A 618 12.40 6.90 -19.08
N LEU A 619 12.33 5.77 -19.79
CA LEU A 619 12.77 5.67 -21.19
C LEU A 619 11.64 5.95 -22.19
N GLY A 620 11.94 6.77 -23.20
CA GLY A 620 11.05 7.12 -24.31
C GLY A 620 11.13 6.18 -25.53
N ALA A 621 10.50 6.61 -26.62
CA ALA A 621 10.25 5.80 -27.81
C ALA A 621 11.53 5.16 -28.41
N GLY A 622 11.40 3.90 -28.85
CA GLY A 622 12.52 3.08 -29.32
C GLY A 622 13.24 2.29 -28.22
N ALA A 623 12.91 2.51 -26.95
CA ALA A 623 13.34 1.68 -25.83
C ALA A 623 12.16 0.98 -25.13
N ALA A 624 12.44 -0.14 -24.46
CA ALA A 624 11.46 -0.82 -23.60
C ALA A 624 11.05 0.07 -22.42
N ALA A 625 9.79 -0.05 -21.98
CA ALA A 625 9.22 0.68 -20.85
C ALA A 625 10.01 0.39 -19.56
N ARG A 626 10.89 1.32 -19.17
CA ARG A 626 11.79 1.21 -18.03
C ARG A 626 11.90 2.52 -17.27
N VAL A 627 12.21 2.43 -15.98
CA VAL A 627 12.73 3.54 -15.17
C VAL A 627 14.16 3.21 -14.75
N ILE A 628 15.02 4.22 -14.67
CA ILE A 628 16.39 4.16 -14.18
C ILE A 628 16.53 5.22 -13.08
N SER A 629 16.82 4.79 -11.86
CA SER A 629 16.99 5.67 -10.69
C SER A 629 18.47 5.92 -10.38
N PHE A 630 18.79 7.11 -9.85
CA PHE A 630 20.14 7.57 -9.53
C PHE A 630 20.18 8.26 -8.17
N SER A 631 21.20 7.95 -7.35
CA SER A 631 21.44 8.56 -6.05
C SER A 631 21.78 10.04 -6.20
N GLY A 632 21.05 10.91 -5.50
CA GLY A 632 21.24 12.36 -5.51
C GLY A 632 22.61 12.74 -4.97
N GLN A 633 22.92 12.26 -3.76
CA GLN A 633 24.24 12.34 -3.12
C GLN A 633 25.38 11.94 -4.08
N SER A 634 25.22 10.81 -4.79
CA SER A 634 26.23 10.31 -5.72
C SER A 634 26.38 11.17 -6.98
N LEU A 635 25.28 11.71 -7.51
CA LEU A 635 25.30 12.62 -8.66
C LEU A 635 25.92 13.98 -8.28
N ALA A 636 25.56 14.52 -7.12
CA ALA A 636 26.13 15.75 -6.56
C ALA A 636 27.66 15.65 -6.35
N ALA A 637 28.13 14.50 -5.87
CA ALA A 637 29.56 14.17 -5.76
C ALA A 637 30.26 13.92 -7.11
N GLY A 638 29.53 13.97 -8.24
CA GLY A 638 30.08 13.76 -9.59
C GLY A 638 30.29 12.29 -9.98
N GLY A 639 29.72 11.35 -9.24
CA GLY A 639 29.75 9.91 -9.51
C GLY A 639 28.76 9.47 -10.60
N SER A 640 28.71 8.16 -10.86
CA SER A 640 27.77 7.55 -11.82
C SER A 640 26.35 7.39 -11.28
N GLY A 641 26.20 7.37 -9.95
CA GLY A 641 24.96 7.45 -9.18
C GLY A 641 23.88 6.37 -9.36
N ARG A 642 23.89 5.58 -10.44
CA ARG A 642 22.78 4.67 -10.77
C ARG A 642 22.51 3.65 -9.66
N ILE A 643 21.29 3.71 -9.12
CA ILE A 643 20.73 2.80 -8.11
C ILE A 643 20.18 1.54 -8.80
N SER A 644 19.25 1.71 -9.74
CA SER A 644 18.48 0.58 -10.29
C SER A 644 18.15 0.73 -11.78
N THR A 645 17.45 -0.26 -12.35
CA THR A 645 16.82 -0.20 -13.68
C THR A 645 15.69 -1.21 -13.76
N SER A 646 14.46 -0.73 -13.56
CA SER A 646 13.25 -1.55 -13.48
C SER A 646 12.57 -1.64 -14.85
N LEU A 647 12.05 -2.82 -15.21
CA LEU A 647 11.16 -2.99 -16.35
C LEU A 647 9.71 -2.78 -15.86
N VAL A 648 9.07 -1.72 -16.33
CA VAL A 648 7.80 -1.24 -15.73
C VAL A 648 6.58 -1.60 -16.58
N GLY A 649 6.77 -1.93 -17.86
CA GLY A 649 5.70 -2.32 -18.78
C GLY A 649 6.18 -3.27 -19.88
N SER A 650 5.21 -3.95 -20.54
CA SER A 650 5.49 -4.83 -21.68
C SER A 650 5.95 -4.05 -22.93
N ALA A 651 6.38 -4.76 -23.98
CA ALA A 651 6.82 -4.16 -25.24
C ALA A 651 5.78 -3.23 -25.90
N ALA A 652 4.48 -3.41 -25.65
CA ALA A 652 3.42 -2.53 -26.13
C ALA A 652 3.44 -1.10 -25.51
N HIS A 653 4.14 -0.92 -24.38
CA HIS A 653 4.23 0.34 -23.65
C HIS A 653 5.50 1.16 -24.01
N ALA A 654 6.26 0.70 -25.00
CA ALA A 654 7.55 1.25 -25.41
C ALA A 654 7.43 2.69 -25.95
N GLY A 655 7.66 3.66 -25.07
CA GLY A 655 7.86 5.07 -25.43
C GLY A 655 6.90 6.09 -24.85
N ASP A 656 5.86 5.64 -24.16
CA ASP A 656 4.84 6.50 -23.55
C ASP A 656 4.83 6.38 -22.01
N THR A 657 5.89 5.79 -21.42
CA THR A 657 6.10 5.66 -19.97
C THR A 657 6.43 7.02 -19.34
N ARG A 658 5.60 7.48 -18.42
CA ARG A 658 5.85 8.63 -17.54
C ARG A 658 6.26 8.12 -16.15
N VAL A 659 6.93 8.97 -15.38
CA VAL A 659 7.36 8.68 -14.01
C VAL A 659 7.09 9.87 -13.10
N THR A 660 6.67 9.61 -11.87
CA THR A 660 6.84 10.53 -10.74
C THR A 660 7.39 9.78 -9.52
N VAL A 661 7.87 10.51 -8.53
CA VAL A 661 8.48 10.01 -7.29
C VAL A 661 7.82 10.72 -6.14
N ALA A 662 7.41 9.99 -5.11
CA ALA A 662 6.84 10.54 -3.88
C ALA A 662 6.91 9.47 -2.77
N ASP A 663 7.09 9.91 -1.53
CA ASP A 663 6.83 9.10 -0.33
C ASP A 663 5.30 8.89 -0.24
N LEU A 664 4.84 7.64 -0.43
CA LEU A 664 3.41 7.33 -0.51
C LEU A 664 2.86 6.63 0.73
N ASP A 665 3.70 5.94 1.50
CA ASP A 665 3.32 5.20 2.72
C ASP A 665 3.84 5.83 4.02
N GLY A 666 4.69 6.86 3.94
CA GLY A 666 5.21 7.60 5.08
C GLY A 666 6.44 6.97 5.74
N ASP A 667 7.09 5.99 5.11
CA ASP A 667 8.29 5.34 5.67
C ASP A 667 9.57 6.21 5.60
N GLY A 668 9.49 7.35 4.92
CA GLY A 668 10.58 8.31 4.73
C GLY A 668 11.38 8.11 3.43
N ARG A 669 11.04 7.08 2.65
CA ARG A 669 11.54 6.85 1.28
C ARG A 669 10.44 7.15 0.26
N ALA A 670 10.82 7.23 -1.00
CA ALA A 670 9.94 7.64 -2.09
C ALA A 670 9.76 6.55 -3.16
N GLU A 671 8.53 6.08 -3.31
CA GLU A 671 8.12 5.14 -4.36
C GLU A 671 8.21 5.77 -5.75
N VAL A 672 8.49 4.92 -6.74
CA VAL A 672 8.44 5.28 -8.16
C VAL A 672 7.07 4.92 -8.73
N LEU A 673 6.24 5.94 -8.99
CA LEU A 673 4.97 5.77 -9.70
C LEU A 673 5.18 5.90 -11.22
N THR A 674 4.70 4.96 -12.01
CA THR A 674 4.70 5.07 -13.48
C THR A 674 3.32 4.96 -14.10
N THR A 675 3.15 5.59 -15.25
CA THR A 675 1.90 5.61 -16.02
C THR A 675 2.18 5.53 -17.52
N PHE A 676 1.22 5.06 -18.31
CA PHE A 676 1.39 4.86 -19.76
C PHE A 676 0.46 5.75 -20.58
N GLY A 677 1.05 6.44 -21.57
CA GLY A 677 0.30 7.11 -22.64
C GLY A 677 -0.23 6.16 -23.71
N GLY A 678 -1.07 6.69 -24.59
CA GLY A 678 -1.52 6.02 -25.82
C GLY A 678 -2.58 4.91 -25.68
N VAL A 679 -2.61 4.17 -24.57
CA VAL A 679 -3.50 3.00 -24.38
C VAL A 679 -4.88 3.41 -23.80
N LEU A 680 -5.92 2.63 -24.10
CA LEU A 680 -7.22 2.66 -23.39
C LEU A 680 -7.10 1.93 -22.05
N ALA A 681 -7.85 2.38 -21.03
CA ALA A 681 -7.70 1.99 -19.62
C ALA A 681 -6.30 2.33 -19.03
N PRO A 682 -6.03 3.61 -18.73
CA PRO A 682 -4.72 4.06 -18.25
C PRO A 682 -4.47 3.62 -16.79
N THR A 683 -3.51 2.71 -16.62
CA THR A 683 -3.06 2.20 -15.33
C THR A 683 -1.90 3.02 -14.76
N ALA A 684 -1.81 3.03 -13.42
CA ALA A 684 -0.65 3.47 -12.67
C ALA A 684 -0.03 2.27 -11.94
N SER A 685 1.29 2.28 -11.76
CA SER A 685 2.04 1.24 -11.05
C SER A 685 3.02 1.89 -10.08
N VAL A 686 2.83 1.64 -8.78
CA VAL A 686 3.72 2.02 -7.68
C VAL A 686 4.81 0.97 -7.58
N MET A 687 6.09 1.37 -7.59
CA MET A 687 7.22 0.45 -7.47
C MET A 687 8.14 0.83 -6.33
N ASP A 688 8.63 -0.21 -5.66
CA ASP A 688 9.85 -0.16 -4.88
C ASP A 688 11.04 0.07 -5.84
N PRO A 689 11.73 1.21 -5.73
CA PRO A 689 12.75 1.61 -6.69
C PRO A 689 14.07 0.84 -6.56
N LEU A 690 14.33 0.22 -5.39
CA LEU A 690 15.57 -0.49 -5.08
C LEU A 690 15.53 -1.93 -5.62
N THR A 691 14.43 -2.63 -5.36
CA THR A 691 14.19 -4.01 -5.81
C THR A 691 13.62 -4.09 -7.22
N GLY A 692 12.94 -3.02 -7.68
CA GLY A 692 12.17 -3.02 -8.92
C GLY A 692 10.82 -3.74 -8.83
N THR A 693 10.40 -4.11 -7.62
CA THR A 693 9.10 -4.77 -7.35
C THR A 693 7.96 -3.77 -7.50
N VAL A 694 6.86 -4.16 -8.13
CA VAL A 694 5.62 -3.34 -8.13
C VAL A 694 4.90 -3.57 -6.80
N ARG A 695 4.77 -2.55 -5.95
CA ARG A 695 4.06 -2.62 -4.65
C ARG A 695 2.53 -2.61 -4.84
N THR A 696 2.03 -1.85 -5.83
CA THR A 696 0.58 -1.67 -6.09
C THR A 696 0.34 -1.34 -7.57
N LYS A 697 -0.77 -1.80 -8.15
CA LYS A 697 -1.29 -1.32 -9.45
C LYS A 697 -2.75 -0.86 -9.34
N PHE A 698 -3.11 0.24 -9.99
CA PHE A 698 -4.51 0.71 -10.00
C PHE A 698 -4.93 1.34 -11.34
N ARG A 699 -6.22 1.23 -11.66
CA ARG A 699 -6.85 1.87 -12.83
C ARG A 699 -7.23 3.31 -12.45
N THR A 700 -6.71 4.30 -13.18
CA THR A 700 -6.89 5.73 -12.80
C THR A 700 -8.16 6.38 -13.38
N PHE A 701 -8.70 5.80 -14.45
CA PHE A 701 -9.90 6.27 -15.14
C PHE A 701 -10.71 5.09 -15.72
N HIS A 702 -12.01 5.34 -15.93
CA HIS A 702 -12.94 4.47 -16.64
C HIS A 702 -12.38 4.01 -18.00
N PRO A 703 -12.60 2.75 -18.44
CA PRO A 703 -11.94 2.15 -19.63
C PRO A 703 -12.18 2.86 -20.97
N ALA A 704 -13.15 3.79 -21.04
CA ALA A 704 -13.38 4.64 -22.22
C ALA A 704 -12.47 5.89 -22.30
N ALA A 705 -11.66 6.18 -21.27
CA ALA A 705 -10.74 7.33 -21.27
C ALA A 705 -9.51 7.09 -22.15
N ALA A 706 -9.15 8.06 -22.99
CA ALA A 706 -8.10 7.93 -23.99
C ALA A 706 -6.81 8.67 -23.60
N GLY A 707 -5.75 7.89 -23.30
CA GLY A 707 -4.38 8.37 -23.14
C GLY A 707 -3.91 8.58 -21.70
N GLY A 708 -2.63 8.93 -21.56
CA GLY A 708 -1.90 8.80 -20.30
C GLY A 708 -2.15 9.89 -19.26
N ILE A 709 -1.95 9.50 -18.00
CA ILE A 709 -2.06 10.34 -16.80
C ILE A 709 -0.81 11.22 -16.64
N TYR A 710 -0.98 12.45 -16.18
CA TYR A 710 0.09 13.19 -15.48
C TYR A 710 -0.20 13.15 -13.99
N VAL A 711 0.82 12.90 -13.16
CA VAL A 711 0.74 12.93 -11.70
C VAL A 711 1.86 13.84 -11.20
N GLY A 712 1.52 14.71 -10.26
CA GLY A 712 2.41 15.62 -9.56
C GLY A 712 1.60 16.59 -8.72
#